data_AF-A0A972VE84-F1
#
_entry.id   AF-A0A972VE84-F1
#
_cell.length_a   1.000
_cell.length_b   1.000
_cell.length_c   1.000
_cell.angle_alpha   90.00
_cell.angle_beta   90.00
_cell.angle_gamma   90.00
#
_symmetry.space_group_name_H-M   'P 1'
#
loop_
_entity.id
_entity.type
_entity.pdbx_description
1 polymer ?
#
loop_
_entity_poly.entity_id
_entity_poly.type
_entity_poly.pdbx_seq_one_letter_code
_entity_poly.pdbx_strand_id
1 'polypeptide(L)'
;IMHYYSRIMMTMNPDGTNQRAIYGSQSLWPNSTFFARSLPGEPGKFSAVVSGHHGNARFGKLTIFDTNKGYAHADGVVQYIPGYGKQVTHVTVDQVYPTVKPHLLKIFPDLQTVVTKLINDHMPEPSTQGKDYHDLNNDFFNKCYARLRDHYPDEMALDLDQLANGVYPQFDQPYPVSAQYHLTVAQLSPSSDWGLYLVDTFDNFVPIKCADAAAYRYMVEPYPLRKRERPPIIPDRVNLFDKEATCYIQNIYRGPGLKGIPEGTVDSLRIFTYAYGYYKVGNHHHLGVESGWDVKRLLGTVKVEDDGSAMFKIPANTTISMQPMDKEGRALQLFRSWLVAMPGEELSCVGCHETPNESPVTNKTVASSRAPRRIVPYRDRVEGFSFNAEIQPILDAHCVRCHDGTDKKPNFKNTEIKNPSRLSANYSDSYYAFHRYFRRPGPESNGTMSVPYEFHASTSEGVQLLEKGHNGVKLDEDSWRRLYTWIDLNVPFYGSWSSAYSENDGHRQKTAEMSAKAATLRAKYALVNSNWEYTPTKGYPVAVCEEKGLEKSDPISVSAKNWPFDAAAAKQLQKQAGATQKKVVDLGKGLTLTMVRIPAGEFVMGSDEDTPQEQPRHRIKIDKAFWISENEINNKLFFAFNPKHNASIFDQQWKDHVRLGYYANYDEQPAVRMSWQDATDFCAWVSKKTGQNAVLPTEAQWEWVCRAGSDKAMAFGSKESDFSAFANLADKSIAKFAVSGVNPTFRENLVGNPTHDYIPRIDKYDDKQFLVTGTKQYQPNAWGVYDMHGNVAEWTRSDYVSYPYSAGKSDSLNASDKKVVRGGSFFDRPYRATSSYRLGYVPWQGIYNVGFRVVIEAQEGSQMAQNAGK
;
A
#
# COMPACT_ATOMS: atom_id res chain seq x y z
N ILE A 1 0.70 -8.22 14.88
CA ILE A 1 -0.02 -6.94 14.99
C ILE A 1 0.84 -5.83 14.44
N MET A 2 0.24 -4.97 13.63
CA MET A 2 0.83 -3.70 13.19
C MET A 2 0.33 -2.50 14.00
N HIS A 3 -0.58 -2.70 14.96
CA HIS A 3 -1.01 -1.68 15.92
C HIS A 3 0.18 -1.05 16.60
N TYR A 4 0.32 0.25 16.32
CA TYR A 4 1.36 1.14 16.81
C TYR A 4 2.78 0.75 16.38
N TYR A 5 3.45 1.68 15.70
CA TYR A 5 4.89 1.75 15.41
C TYR A 5 5.79 1.76 16.69
N SER A 6 5.49 0.94 17.70
CA SER A 6 6.22 0.91 18.96
C SER A 6 7.55 0.22 18.81
N ARG A 7 8.60 1.05 18.81
CA ARG A 7 9.97 0.73 19.23
C ARG A 7 10.85 0.18 18.11
N ILE A 8 10.86 0.87 16.96
CA ILE A 8 12.05 0.85 16.09
C ILE A 8 13.26 1.17 16.97
N MET A 9 14.31 0.37 16.86
CA MET A 9 15.54 0.65 17.58
C MET A 9 16.22 1.83 16.90
N MET A 10 16.29 2.96 17.59
CA MET A 10 16.96 4.18 17.15
C MET A 10 18.29 4.34 17.87
N THR A 11 19.28 4.94 17.21
CA THR A 11 20.54 5.39 17.83
C THR A 11 20.76 6.87 17.57
N MET A 12 21.56 7.51 18.41
CA MET A 12 22.06 8.89 18.23
C MET A 12 23.38 9.05 18.98
N ASN A 13 24.18 10.03 18.58
CA ASN A 13 25.37 10.43 19.32
C ASN A 13 24.98 11.14 20.63
N PRO A 14 25.89 11.23 21.62
CA PRO A 14 25.62 11.94 22.88
C PRO A 14 25.26 13.43 22.73
N ASP A 15 25.71 14.08 21.66
CA ASP A 15 25.37 15.47 21.30
C ASP A 15 24.02 15.60 20.57
N GLY A 16 23.33 14.48 20.32
CA GLY A 16 22.04 14.41 19.62
C GLY A 16 22.14 14.21 18.11
N THR A 17 23.33 14.33 17.51
CA THR A 17 23.54 14.16 16.06
C THR A 17 23.41 12.70 15.62
N ASN A 18 23.29 12.48 14.31
CA ASN A 18 23.23 11.16 13.67
C ASN A 18 22.09 10.28 14.21
N GLN A 19 20.93 10.89 14.47
CA GLN A 19 19.74 10.16 14.86
C GLN A 19 19.23 9.30 13.70
N ARG A 20 19.19 7.97 13.88
CA ARG A 20 18.74 7.04 12.84
C ARG A 20 18.18 5.74 13.39
N ALA A 21 17.30 5.11 12.61
CA ALA A 21 16.85 3.75 12.87
C ALA A 21 17.96 2.74 12.55
N ILE A 22 18.12 1.72 13.39
CA ILE A 22 19.10 0.62 13.21
C ILE A 22 18.47 -0.78 13.19
N TYR A 23 17.23 -0.94 13.68
CA TYR A 23 16.51 -2.23 13.61
C TYR A 23 15.00 -2.04 13.69
N GLY A 24 14.23 -2.87 12.98
CA GLY A 24 12.77 -2.95 13.06
C GLY A 24 12.03 -1.93 12.19
N SER A 25 12.75 -1.11 11.42
CA SER A 25 12.12 -0.31 10.36
C SER A 25 11.62 -1.25 9.26
N GLN A 26 10.43 -0.97 8.71
CA GLN A 26 9.81 -1.78 7.65
C GLN A 26 9.58 -3.26 8.03
N SER A 27 9.33 -3.53 9.31
CA SER A 27 9.25 -4.90 9.85
C SER A 27 7.91 -5.19 10.51
N LEU A 28 7.49 -6.45 10.43
CA LEU A 28 6.29 -6.97 11.13
C LEU A 28 6.62 -7.59 12.48
N TRP A 29 7.87 -8.00 12.61
CA TRP A 29 8.43 -8.59 13.81
C TRP A 29 9.81 -7.97 14.06
N PRO A 30 10.21 -7.72 15.32
CA PRO A 30 9.41 -7.88 16.53
C PRO A 30 8.36 -6.76 16.66
N ASN A 31 7.19 -7.07 17.22
CA ASN A 31 6.15 -6.05 17.47
C ASN A 31 6.61 -4.98 18.48
N SER A 32 7.50 -5.35 19.40
CA SER A 32 8.07 -4.45 20.40
C SER A 32 9.38 -4.99 20.96
N THR A 33 10.40 -4.13 21.02
CA THR A 33 11.65 -4.38 21.75
C THR A 33 11.73 -3.54 23.01
N PHE A 34 12.07 -4.18 24.13
CA PHE A 34 12.25 -3.53 25.43
C PHE A 34 13.68 -3.74 25.95
N PHE A 35 14.14 -2.79 26.75
CA PHE A 35 15.41 -2.88 27.49
C PHE A 35 16.61 -3.21 26.62
N ALA A 36 16.65 -2.67 25.40
CA ALA A 36 17.75 -2.91 24.48
C ALA A 36 19.09 -2.46 25.08
N ARG A 37 20.10 -3.32 25.02
CA ARG A 37 21.47 -3.05 25.47
C ARG A 37 22.47 -3.59 24.46
N SER A 38 23.44 -2.76 24.09
CA SER A 38 24.60 -3.18 23.31
C SER A 38 25.38 -4.29 24.03
N LEU A 39 25.81 -5.32 23.29
CA LEU A 39 26.61 -6.41 23.84
C LEU A 39 28.08 -5.99 24.01
N PRO A 40 28.69 -6.18 25.20
CA PRO A 40 30.09 -5.83 25.42
C PRO A 40 31.04 -6.58 24.47
N GLY A 41 31.92 -5.84 23.78
CA GLY A 41 32.92 -6.40 22.88
C GLY A 41 32.41 -6.78 21.49
N GLU A 42 31.13 -6.59 21.19
CA GLU A 42 30.49 -7.04 19.94
C GLU A 42 29.78 -5.87 19.23
N PRO A 43 30.50 -5.05 18.46
CA PRO A 43 29.90 -3.92 17.73
C PRO A 43 28.77 -4.36 16.80
N GLY A 44 27.67 -3.61 16.78
CA GLY A 44 26.47 -3.93 15.98
C GLY A 44 25.55 -4.98 16.61
N LYS A 45 25.95 -5.61 17.72
CA LYS A 45 25.07 -6.54 18.46
C LYS A 45 24.45 -5.90 19.68
N PHE A 46 23.19 -6.25 19.93
CA PHE A 46 22.46 -5.87 21.12
C PHE A 46 21.52 -6.98 21.56
N SER A 47 21.23 -7.04 22.85
CA SER A 47 20.16 -7.88 23.39
C SER A 47 18.96 -7.03 23.78
N ALA A 48 17.77 -7.58 23.63
CA ALA A 48 16.52 -6.95 24.02
C ALA A 48 15.48 -8.01 24.38
N VAL A 49 14.45 -7.60 25.12
CA VAL A 49 13.26 -8.43 25.35
C VAL A 49 12.26 -8.17 24.23
N VAL A 50 11.94 -9.20 23.46
CA VAL A 50 10.90 -9.18 22.43
C VAL A 50 9.57 -9.56 23.08
N SER A 51 8.55 -8.73 22.85
CA SER A 51 7.22 -8.92 23.43
C SER A 51 6.09 -8.50 22.47
N GLY A 52 4.84 -8.76 22.87
CA GLY A 52 3.62 -8.42 22.15
C GLY A 52 3.08 -7.01 22.47
N HIS A 53 2.06 -6.58 21.72
CA HIS A 53 1.43 -5.28 21.91
C HIS A 53 0.26 -5.34 22.92
N HIS A 54 -0.79 -6.12 22.66
CA HIS A 54 -1.95 -6.29 23.58
C HIS A 54 -1.82 -7.51 24.51
N GLY A 55 -0.62 -7.76 25.03
CA GLY A 55 -0.32 -8.87 25.94
C GLY A 55 0.54 -8.43 27.12
N ASN A 56 1.41 -9.33 27.59
CA ASN A 56 2.38 -9.01 28.64
C ASN A 56 3.42 -7.99 28.16
N ALA A 57 3.17 -6.69 28.35
CA ALA A 57 4.13 -5.65 28.00
C ALA A 57 5.40 -5.75 28.88
N ARG A 58 6.57 -5.42 28.31
CA ARG A 58 7.90 -5.40 28.97
C ARG A 58 8.48 -6.78 29.30
N PHE A 59 7.69 -7.83 29.34
CA PHE A 59 8.16 -9.21 29.55
C PHE A 59 8.03 -10.03 28.27
N GLY A 60 8.95 -10.96 28.04
CA GLY A 60 8.90 -11.81 26.85
C GLY A 60 10.19 -12.57 26.63
N LYS A 61 10.54 -12.82 25.37
CA LYS A 61 11.74 -13.59 25.01
C LYS A 61 12.98 -12.71 25.00
N LEU A 62 14.03 -13.13 25.69
CA LEU A 62 15.35 -12.53 25.54
C LEU A 62 15.90 -12.90 24.16
N THR A 63 16.26 -11.90 23.37
CA THR A 63 16.70 -12.08 21.98
C THR A 63 17.99 -11.31 21.76
N ILE A 64 18.93 -11.93 21.04
CA ILE A 64 20.16 -11.29 20.57
C ILE A 64 20.00 -10.92 19.10
N PHE A 65 20.34 -9.68 18.79
CA PHE A 65 20.31 -9.10 17.45
C PHE A 65 21.72 -8.73 17.00
N ASP A 66 21.94 -8.76 15.68
CA ASP A 66 23.13 -8.30 14.98
C ASP A 66 22.72 -7.49 13.75
N THR A 67 22.87 -6.16 13.83
CA THR A 67 22.48 -5.24 12.76
C THR A 67 23.35 -5.40 11.50
N ASN A 68 24.48 -6.13 11.60
CA ASN A 68 25.31 -6.43 10.44
C ASN A 68 24.75 -7.60 9.60
N LYS A 69 23.93 -8.47 10.19
CA LYS A 69 23.28 -9.59 9.49
C LYS A 69 21.98 -9.19 8.82
N GLY A 70 21.21 -8.33 9.49
CA GLY A 70 19.94 -7.82 9.01
C GLY A 70 19.36 -6.80 9.97
N TYR A 71 18.39 -6.03 9.51
CA TYR A 71 17.77 -4.96 10.28
C TYR A 71 16.25 -5.00 10.25
N ALA A 72 15.69 -5.97 9.53
CA ALA A 72 14.26 -6.14 9.37
C ALA A 72 13.82 -7.57 9.75
N HIS A 73 12.59 -7.71 10.24
CA HIS A 73 12.02 -9.00 10.61
C HIS A 73 12.97 -9.80 11.53
N ALA A 74 13.15 -11.09 11.23
CA ALA A 74 14.09 -11.96 11.93
C ALA A 74 15.50 -11.96 11.30
N ASP A 75 15.77 -11.16 10.26
CA ASP A 75 16.99 -11.27 9.44
C ASP A 75 18.27 -10.99 10.23
N GLY A 76 18.19 -10.12 11.25
CA GLY A 76 19.31 -9.85 12.16
C GLY A 76 19.20 -10.56 13.50
N VAL A 77 18.25 -11.48 13.68
CA VAL A 77 18.20 -12.29 14.91
C VAL A 77 19.33 -13.29 14.88
N VAL A 78 20.17 -13.23 15.91
CA VAL A 78 21.22 -14.22 16.12
C VAL A 78 20.63 -15.45 16.80
N GLN A 79 19.84 -15.25 17.85
CA GLN A 79 19.35 -16.31 18.72
C GLN A 79 18.25 -15.81 19.67
N TYR A 80 17.29 -16.68 19.99
CA TYR A 80 16.48 -16.59 21.21
C TYR A 80 17.18 -17.25 22.39
N ILE A 81 16.97 -16.74 23.60
CA ILE A 81 17.38 -17.42 24.83
C ILE A 81 16.10 -17.88 25.55
N PRO A 82 15.87 -19.20 25.73
CA PRO A 82 16.65 -20.31 25.19
C PRO A 82 16.51 -20.47 23.67
N GLY A 83 17.43 -21.20 23.03
CA GLY A 83 17.45 -21.41 21.59
C GLY A 83 18.85 -21.60 20.99
N TYR A 84 19.80 -22.15 21.75
CA TYR A 84 21.19 -22.28 21.31
C TYR A 84 21.32 -23.13 20.03
N GLY A 85 22.05 -22.59 19.05
CA GLY A 85 22.31 -23.25 17.77
C GLY A 85 21.13 -23.29 16.79
N LYS A 86 19.97 -22.75 17.18
CA LYS A 86 18.77 -22.73 16.33
C LYS A 86 18.71 -21.46 15.47
N GLN A 87 18.28 -21.62 14.22
CA GLN A 87 18.03 -20.50 13.32
C GLN A 87 16.61 -19.97 13.53
N VAL A 88 16.49 -18.67 13.77
CA VAL A 88 15.19 -17.99 13.84
C VAL A 88 14.77 -17.54 12.45
N THR A 89 13.59 -17.97 11.99
CA THR A 89 13.01 -17.66 10.69
C THR A 89 11.69 -16.91 10.88
N HIS A 90 11.54 -15.78 10.20
CA HIS A 90 10.26 -15.06 10.14
C HIS A 90 9.28 -15.81 9.23
N VAL A 91 8.09 -16.11 9.75
CA VAL A 91 7.07 -16.89 9.03
C VAL A 91 5.75 -16.12 9.07
N THR A 92 5.20 -15.78 7.92
CA THR A 92 3.89 -15.10 7.79
C THR A 92 2.79 -16.09 7.42
N VAL A 93 1.52 -15.73 7.65
CA VAL A 93 0.39 -16.63 7.38
C VAL A 93 0.23 -16.98 5.89
N ASP A 94 0.53 -16.06 4.97
CA ASP A 94 0.46 -16.28 3.52
C ASP A 94 1.57 -17.19 2.97
N GLN A 95 2.62 -17.44 3.76
CA GLN A 95 3.64 -18.42 3.42
C GLN A 95 3.23 -19.84 3.80
N VAL A 96 2.22 -20.03 4.66
CA VAL A 96 1.82 -21.34 5.19
C VAL A 96 0.40 -21.76 4.80
N TYR A 97 -0.51 -20.81 4.57
CA TYR A 97 -1.90 -21.08 4.20
C TYR A 97 -2.20 -20.61 2.77
N PRO A 98 -2.91 -21.40 1.94
CA PRO A 98 -3.50 -22.72 2.23
C PRO A 98 -2.50 -23.87 2.02
N THR A 99 -1.36 -23.57 1.39
CA THR A 99 -0.28 -24.52 1.13
C THR A 99 1.04 -23.88 1.50
N VAL A 100 1.93 -24.65 2.11
CA VAL A 100 3.22 -24.16 2.57
C VAL A 100 4.12 -23.86 1.37
N LYS A 101 4.69 -22.65 1.34
CA LYS A 101 5.56 -22.22 0.25
C LYS A 101 6.84 -23.07 0.23
N PRO A 102 7.37 -23.45 -0.95
CA PRO A 102 8.48 -24.41 -1.07
C PRO A 102 9.77 -24.04 -0.33
N HIS A 103 10.05 -22.74 -0.13
CA HIS A 103 11.25 -22.32 0.58
C HIS A 103 11.18 -22.62 2.08
N LEU A 104 9.99 -22.52 2.71
CA LEU A 104 9.82 -22.90 4.11
C LEU A 104 9.97 -24.40 4.31
N LEU A 105 9.55 -25.23 3.35
CA LEU A 105 9.74 -26.69 3.41
C LEU A 105 11.20 -27.13 3.35
N LYS A 106 12.11 -26.27 2.85
CA LYS A 106 13.55 -26.53 2.91
C LYS A 106 14.12 -26.31 4.32
N ILE A 107 13.47 -25.44 5.11
CA ILE A 107 13.88 -25.09 6.48
C ILE A 107 13.16 -26.01 7.48
N PHE A 108 11.87 -26.27 7.25
CA PHE A 108 10.98 -27.07 8.09
C PHE A 108 10.32 -28.18 7.24
N PRO A 109 10.99 -29.33 7.03
CA PRO A 109 10.54 -30.37 6.10
C PRO A 109 9.17 -30.98 6.41
N ASP A 110 8.75 -30.99 7.67
CA ASP A 110 7.49 -31.53 8.15
C ASP A 110 6.37 -30.48 8.27
N LEU A 111 6.65 -29.21 7.95
CA LEU A 111 5.71 -28.10 8.19
C LEU A 111 4.39 -28.26 7.43
N GLN A 112 4.40 -28.82 6.21
CA GLN A 112 3.14 -29.09 5.49
C GLN A 112 2.26 -30.08 6.25
N THR A 113 2.85 -31.13 6.84
CA THR A 113 2.14 -32.12 7.64
C THR A 113 1.56 -31.48 8.90
N VAL A 114 2.34 -30.63 9.59
CA VAL A 114 1.89 -29.87 10.76
C VAL A 114 0.71 -28.96 10.41
N VAL A 115 0.83 -28.18 9.34
CA VAL A 115 -0.24 -27.26 8.88
C VAL A 115 -1.51 -28.04 8.53
N THR A 116 -1.40 -29.13 7.78
CA THR A 116 -2.56 -29.98 7.43
C THR A 116 -3.23 -30.54 8.69
N LYS A 117 -2.45 -30.99 9.67
CA LYS A 117 -2.99 -31.47 10.95
C LYS A 117 -3.72 -30.35 11.70
N LEU A 118 -3.14 -29.16 11.80
CA LEU A 118 -3.78 -28.01 12.46
C LEU A 118 -5.09 -27.60 11.79
N ILE A 119 -5.14 -27.66 10.44
CA ILE A 119 -6.38 -27.39 9.70
C ILE A 119 -7.43 -28.45 10.04
N ASN A 120 -7.09 -29.74 9.99
CA ASN A 120 -8.04 -30.81 10.27
C ASN A 120 -8.56 -30.75 11.72
N ASP A 121 -7.69 -30.43 12.68
CA ASP A 121 -8.03 -30.41 14.10
C ASP A 121 -8.81 -29.15 14.52
N HIS A 122 -8.63 -28.02 13.81
CA HIS A 122 -9.11 -26.72 14.26
C HIS A 122 -9.96 -25.95 13.24
N MET A 123 -10.04 -26.39 11.99
CA MET A 123 -10.88 -25.81 10.93
C MET A 123 -11.76 -26.88 10.24
N PRO A 124 -12.69 -27.53 10.95
CA PRO A 124 -13.62 -28.50 10.35
C PRO A 124 -14.60 -27.85 9.36
N GLU A 125 -15.34 -28.64 8.58
CA GLU A 125 -16.36 -28.24 7.57
C GLU A 125 -17.20 -26.97 7.88
N PRO A 126 -17.76 -26.78 9.09
CA PRO A 126 -18.48 -25.54 9.41
C PRO A 126 -17.64 -24.25 9.33
N SER A 127 -16.31 -24.37 9.39
CA SER A 127 -15.35 -23.27 9.24
C SER A 127 -15.03 -22.96 7.78
N THR A 128 -15.49 -23.75 6.81
CA THR A 128 -15.18 -23.57 5.39
C THR A 128 -16.40 -23.31 4.51
N GLN A 129 -17.61 -23.64 4.97
CA GLN A 129 -18.83 -23.50 4.18
C GLN A 129 -19.22 -22.03 3.91
N GLY A 130 -19.39 -21.68 2.63
CA GLY A 130 -19.92 -20.38 2.20
C GLY A 130 -19.02 -19.18 2.47
N LYS A 131 -17.77 -19.41 2.89
CA LYS A 131 -16.78 -18.38 3.16
C LYS A 131 -15.99 -18.05 1.90
N ASP A 132 -15.69 -16.77 1.73
CA ASP A 132 -14.73 -16.35 0.72
C ASP A 132 -13.29 -16.63 1.17
N TYR A 133 -12.36 -16.31 0.28
CA TYR A 133 -10.94 -16.50 0.49
C TYR A 133 -10.44 -15.86 1.81
N HIS A 134 -10.89 -14.63 2.11
CA HIS A 134 -10.36 -13.84 3.22
C HIS A 134 -10.89 -14.30 4.57
N ASP A 135 -12.14 -14.77 4.59
CA ASP A 135 -12.77 -15.37 5.76
C ASP A 135 -12.05 -16.67 6.15
N LEU A 136 -11.66 -17.49 5.17
CA LEU A 136 -10.87 -18.70 5.38
C LEU A 136 -9.46 -18.41 5.92
N ASN A 137 -8.76 -17.44 5.33
CA ASN A 137 -7.45 -17.02 5.82
C ASN A 137 -7.53 -16.48 7.26
N ASN A 138 -8.58 -15.73 7.59
CA ASN A 138 -8.78 -15.20 8.93
C ASN A 138 -9.01 -16.33 9.95
N ASP A 139 -9.81 -17.34 9.58
CA ASP A 139 -10.01 -18.52 10.41
C ASP A 139 -8.69 -19.24 10.68
N PHE A 140 -7.86 -19.46 9.65
CA PHE A 140 -6.54 -20.08 9.84
C PHE A 140 -5.63 -19.26 10.76
N PHE A 141 -5.57 -17.94 10.55
CA PHE A 141 -4.79 -17.04 11.39
C PHE A 141 -5.21 -17.16 12.87
N ASN A 142 -6.52 -17.14 13.15
CA ASN A 142 -7.04 -17.15 14.51
C ASN A 142 -6.97 -18.53 15.18
N LYS A 143 -7.15 -19.61 14.42
CA LYS A 143 -7.32 -20.97 14.95
C LYS A 143 -6.06 -21.83 14.83
N CYS A 144 -5.18 -21.58 13.86
CA CYS A 144 -4.05 -22.46 13.57
C CYS A 144 -2.69 -21.75 13.71
N TYR A 145 -2.54 -20.55 13.16
CA TYR A 145 -1.23 -19.90 13.00
C TYR A 145 -0.45 -19.74 14.31
N ALA A 146 -1.09 -19.30 15.40
CA ALA A 146 -0.41 -19.15 16.69
C ALA A 146 0.10 -20.47 17.29
N ARG A 147 -0.47 -21.62 16.91
CA ARG A 147 -0.08 -22.96 17.39
C ARG A 147 1.19 -23.48 16.72
N LEU A 148 1.65 -22.85 15.64
CA LEU A 148 2.94 -23.19 15.02
C LEU A 148 4.11 -23.02 16.01
N ARG A 149 4.00 -22.09 16.97
CA ARG A 149 5.01 -21.91 18.03
C ARG A 149 5.11 -23.11 18.97
N ASP A 150 4.08 -23.95 19.07
CA ASP A 150 4.12 -25.14 19.94
C ASP A 150 4.96 -26.26 19.28
N HIS A 151 5.11 -26.21 17.96
CA HIS A 151 5.94 -27.13 17.17
C HIS A 151 7.36 -26.59 16.93
N TYR A 152 7.51 -25.27 16.80
CA TYR A 152 8.78 -24.59 16.51
C TYR A 152 9.01 -23.39 17.46
N PRO A 153 9.11 -23.65 18.78
CA PRO A 153 9.11 -22.59 19.79
C PRO A 153 10.27 -21.63 19.65
N ASP A 154 11.46 -22.07 19.21
CA ASP A 154 12.69 -21.27 19.21
C ASP A 154 13.21 -21.00 17.79
N GLU A 155 12.53 -21.50 16.78
CA GLU A 155 12.92 -21.40 15.37
C GLU A 155 12.01 -20.46 14.58
N MET A 156 10.79 -20.17 15.05
CA MET A 156 9.84 -19.31 14.33
C MET A 156 9.61 -17.97 15.02
N ALA A 157 9.77 -16.89 14.25
CA ALA A 157 9.28 -15.56 14.57
C ALA A 157 7.92 -15.35 13.89
N LEU A 158 6.84 -15.40 14.67
CA LEU A 158 5.46 -15.26 14.19
C LEU A 158 4.91 -13.86 14.47
N ASP A 159 4.07 -13.34 13.57
CA ASP A 159 3.47 -12.00 13.65
C ASP A 159 2.25 -11.93 14.58
N LEU A 160 2.42 -12.33 15.84
CA LEU A 160 1.33 -12.44 16.82
C LEU A 160 1.15 -11.16 17.64
N ASP A 161 -0.10 -10.77 17.92
CA ASP A 161 -0.39 -9.68 18.87
C ASP A 161 0.16 -9.94 20.26
N GLN A 162 -0.26 -11.09 20.76
CA GLN A 162 0.00 -11.57 22.09
C GLN A 162 1.22 -12.48 22.06
N LEU A 163 2.27 -12.05 21.34
CA LEU A 163 3.45 -12.86 21.04
C LEU A 163 4.05 -13.51 22.30
N ALA A 164 4.14 -12.76 23.40
CA ALA A 164 4.70 -13.22 24.67
C ALA A 164 3.69 -13.98 25.57
N ASN A 165 2.39 -14.00 25.25
CA ASN A 165 1.40 -14.64 26.11
C ASN A 165 1.57 -16.16 26.08
N GLY A 166 1.73 -16.75 27.26
CA GLY A 166 1.95 -18.19 27.42
C GLY A 166 3.35 -18.67 26.99
N VAL A 167 4.25 -17.76 26.62
CA VAL A 167 5.63 -18.08 26.28
C VAL A 167 6.49 -18.01 27.53
N TYR A 168 7.28 -19.05 27.79
CA TYR A 168 8.21 -19.15 28.91
C TYR A 168 9.55 -19.76 28.45
N PRO A 169 10.68 -19.41 29.08
CA PRO A 169 10.82 -18.42 30.16
C PRO A 169 10.50 -16.98 29.71
N GLN A 170 9.94 -16.18 30.63
CA GLN A 170 9.75 -14.74 30.44
C GLN A 170 10.89 -13.98 31.10
N PHE A 171 11.47 -13.02 30.38
CA PHE A 171 12.57 -12.19 30.85
C PHE A 171 12.14 -10.75 31.07
N ASP A 172 12.74 -10.10 32.06
CA ASP A 172 12.66 -8.66 32.30
C ASP A 172 14.06 -8.05 32.49
N GLN A 173 14.24 -6.84 31.94
CA GLN A 173 15.42 -5.98 32.14
C GLN A 173 16.78 -6.70 32.11
N PRO A 174 17.14 -7.40 31.01
CA PRO A 174 18.42 -8.05 30.87
C PRO A 174 19.58 -7.04 30.89
N TYR A 175 20.63 -7.37 31.62
CA TYR A 175 21.89 -6.64 31.65
C TYR A 175 23.02 -7.53 31.12
N PRO A 176 23.60 -7.25 29.94
CA PRO A 176 24.71 -8.04 29.42
C PRO A 176 25.98 -7.79 30.23
N VAL A 177 26.46 -8.84 30.91
CA VAL A 177 27.73 -8.85 31.65
C VAL A 177 28.90 -9.05 30.67
N SER A 178 28.72 -9.89 29.67
CA SER A 178 29.59 -10.08 28.49
C SER A 178 28.72 -10.35 27.26
N ALA A 179 29.34 -10.67 26.11
CA ALA A 179 28.62 -11.14 24.93
C ALA A 179 27.84 -12.45 25.16
N GLN A 180 28.28 -13.27 26.12
CA GLN A 180 27.72 -14.60 26.39
C GLN A 180 26.81 -14.62 27.62
N TYR A 181 27.02 -13.74 28.60
CA TYR A 181 26.32 -13.79 29.89
C TYR A 181 25.45 -12.56 30.14
N HIS A 182 24.22 -12.80 30.59
CA HIS A 182 23.24 -11.77 30.98
C HIS A 182 22.80 -11.98 32.42
N LEU A 183 22.76 -10.90 33.19
CA LEU A 183 22.08 -10.85 34.48
C LEU A 183 20.67 -10.33 34.24
N THR A 184 19.64 -11.09 34.61
CA THR A 184 18.26 -10.76 34.25
C THR A 184 17.28 -11.29 35.28
N VAL A 185 16.13 -10.64 35.40
CA VAL A 185 14.99 -11.20 36.12
C VAL A 185 14.21 -12.08 35.16
N ALA A 186 13.80 -13.27 35.60
CA ALA A 186 13.07 -14.20 34.76
C ALA A 186 12.02 -15.01 35.54
N GLN A 187 10.97 -15.43 34.83
CA GLN A 187 9.98 -16.41 35.26
C GLN A 187 10.07 -17.62 34.34
N LEU A 188 10.49 -18.77 34.87
CA LEU A 188 10.84 -19.93 34.04
C LEU A 188 9.64 -20.74 33.54
N SER A 189 8.51 -20.69 34.25
CA SER A 189 7.26 -21.36 33.89
C SER A 189 6.06 -20.59 34.43
N PRO A 190 4.83 -20.87 33.98
CA PRO A 190 3.63 -20.21 34.51
C PRO A 190 3.45 -20.34 36.03
N SER A 191 4.01 -21.39 36.63
CA SER A 191 3.93 -21.70 38.06
C SER A 191 5.18 -21.31 38.85
N SER A 192 6.24 -20.84 38.19
CA SER A 192 7.48 -20.40 38.85
C SER A 192 7.32 -18.99 39.39
N ASP A 193 7.95 -18.70 40.52
CA ASP A 193 8.17 -17.32 40.97
C ASP A 193 9.16 -16.59 40.05
N TRP A 194 9.12 -15.26 40.08
CA TRP A 194 10.16 -14.44 39.45
C TRP A 194 11.45 -14.55 40.27
N GLY A 195 12.58 -14.73 39.59
CA GLY A 195 13.90 -14.82 40.21
C GLY A 195 14.96 -14.05 39.44
N LEU A 196 16.08 -13.74 40.12
CA LEU A 196 17.28 -13.22 39.48
C LEU A 196 18.14 -14.37 38.97
N TYR A 197 18.54 -14.30 37.70
CA TYR A 197 19.35 -15.33 37.05
C TYR A 197 20.55 -14.74 36.34
N LEU A 198 21.66 -15.46 36.39
CA LEU A 198 22.72 -15.38 35.39
C LEU A 198 22.37 -16.38 34.29
N VAL A 199 22.05 -15.88 33.10
CA VAL A 199 21.72 -16.70 31.92
C VAL A 199 22.79 -16.55 30.87
N ASP A 200 23.05 -17.60 30.11
CA ASP A 200 24.00 -17.56 29.01
C ASP A 200 23.39 -17.89 27.65
N THR A 201 24.18 -17.69 26.59
CA THR A 201 23.79 -18.01 25.21
C THR A 201 23.74 -19.51 24.91
N PHE A 202 24.10 -20.36 25.86
CA PHE A 202 24.09 -21.83 25.73
C PHE A 202 22.89 -22.45 26.45
N ASP A 203 21.90 -21.61 26.79
CA ASP A 203 20.66 -21.96 27.48
C ASP A 203 20.86 -22.45 28.93
N ASN A 204 21.97 -22.07 29.59
CA ASN A 204 22.14 -22.31 31.02
C ASN A 204 21.51 -21.18 31.84
N PHE A 205 20.84 -21.55 32.94
CA PHE A 205 20.16 -20.64 33.85
C PHE A 205 20.65 -20.89 35.28
N VAL A 206 21.44 -19.95 35.82
CA VAL A 206 21.98 -20.05 37.19
C VAL A 206 21.24 -19.06 38.10
N PRO A 207 20.45 -19.54 39.09
CA PRO A 207 19.75 -18.66 40.01
C PRO A 207 20.74 -17.94 40.93
N ILE A 208 20.57 -16.63 41.08
CA ILE A 208 21.33 -15.80 42.02
C ILE A 208 20.47 -15.58 43.26
N LYS A 209 20.90 -16.13 44.40
CA LYS A 209 20.15 -16.04 45.66
C LYS A 209 20.23 -14.62 46.27
N CYS A 210 19.06 -14.09 46.61
CA CYS A 210 18.81 -12.92 47.44
C CYS A 210 18.09 -13.36 48.72
N ALA A 211 18.30 -12.59 49.80
CA ALA A 211 17.78 -12.91 51.13
C ALA A 211 16.25 -12.73 51.26
N ASP A 212 15.63 -11.92 50.40
CA ASP A 212 14.18 -11.68 50.37
C ASP A 212 13.59 -12.09 49.01
N ALA A 213 12.93 -13.26 48.98
CA ALA A 213 12.35 -13.80 47.77
C ALA A 213 11.11 -13.01 47.28
N ALA A 214 10.41 -12.28 48.16
CA ALA A 214 9.28 -11.46 47.77
C ALA A 214 9.71 -10.21 46.98
N ALA A 215 10.99 -9.81 47.09
CA ALA A 215 11.54 -8.65 46.41
C ALA A 215 11.84 -8.88 44.92
N TYR A 216 11.97 -10.12 44.42
CA TYR A 216 12.39 -10.36 43.03
C TYR A 216 11.41 -9.82 41.98
N ARG A 217 10.10 -9.87 42.24
CA ARG A 217 9.09 -9.26 41.37
C ARG A 217 9.24 -7.73 41.27
N TYR A 218 9.92 -7.13 42.25
CA TYR A 218 10.18 -5.69 42.34
C TYR A 218 11.66 -5.33 42.14
N MET A 219 12.56 -6.31 41.94
CA MET A 219 13.98 -6.10 41.59
C MET A 219 14.06 -5.66 40.14
N VAL A 220 13.69 -4.41 39.90
CA VAL A 220 13.84 -3.77 38.61
C VAL A 220 15.29 -3.36 38.39
N GLU A 221 15.86 -3.78 37.27
CA GLU A 221 17.17 -3.46 36.68
C GLU A 221 18.39 -3.96 37.47
N PRO A 222 18.79 -5.23 37.31
CA PRO A 222 19.99 -5.74 37.98
C PRO A 222 21.27 -5.16 37.33
N TYR A 223 21.85 -4.14 37.94
CA TYR A 223 23.15 -3.58 37.53
C TYR A 223 24.29 -4.13 38.40
N PRO A 224 25.26 -4.85 37.82
CA PRO A 224 26.47 -5.22 38.54
C PRO A 224 27.32 -3.98 38.80
N LEU A 225 27.69 -3.72 40.06
CA LEU A 225 28.68 -2.72 40.41
C LEU A 225 30.06 -3.23 39.99
N ARG A 226 30.61 -2.67 38.91
CA ARG A 226 31.93 -3.02 38.39
C ARG A 226 32.60 -1.84 37.70
N LYS A 227 33.93 -1.85 37.65
CA LYS A 227 34.69 -0.93 36.80
C LYS A 227 34.32 -1.17 35.32
N ARG A 228 34.08 -0.11 34.56
CA ARG A 228 33.83 -0.14 33.11
C ARG A 228 34.85 0.71 32.39
N GLU A 229 35.22 0.29 31.19
CA GLU A 229 35.96 1.16 30.27
C GLU A 229 35.07 2.32 29.85
N ARG A 230 35.62 3.53 29.84
CA ARG A 230 34.90 4.72 29.37
C ARG A 230 34.77 4.61 27.84
N PRO A 231 33.56 4.69 27.27
CA PRO A 231 33.40 4.72 25.82
C PRO A 231 34.19 5.87 25.18
N PRO A 232 34.62 5.75 23.91
CA PRO A 232 35.25 6.84 23.17
C PRO A 232 34.42 8.13 23.23
N ILE A 233 35.08 9.26 23.45
CA ILE A 233 34.42 10.58 23.43
C ILE A 233 34.23 10.97 21.96
N ILE A 234 32.97 11.15 21.56
CA ILE A 234 32.61 11.71 20.25
C ILE A 234 32.67 13.24 20.40
N PRO A 235 33.47 13.96 19.59
CA PRO A 235 33.48 15.43 19.60
C PRO A 235 32.10 15.98 19.24
N ASP A 236 31.68 17.03 19.95
CA ASP A 236 30.44 17.75 19.67
C ASP A 236 30.52 18.40 18.28
N ARG A 237 29.51 18.15 17.45
CA ARG A 237 29.39 18.70 16.08
C ARG A 237 28.29 19.75 15.96
N VAL A 238 27.60 20.08 17.05
CA VAL A 238 26.46 20.98 17.05
C VAL A 238 26.93 22.43 17.14
N ASN A 239 26.44 23.28 16.24
CA ASN A 239 26.58 24.72 16.33
C ASN A 239 25.27 25.34 16.85
N LEU A 240 25.18 25.57 18.16
CA LEU A 240 23.97 26.09 18.80
C LEU A 240 23.53 27.49 18.34
N PHE A 241 24.37 28.22 17.60
CA PHE A 241 24.00 29.51 17.00
C PHE A 241 23.24 29.37 15.68
N ASP A 242 23.32 28.21 15.03
CA ASP A 242 22.57 27.91 13.82
C ASP A 242 21.12 27.54 14.14
N LYS A 243 20.22 27.83 13.21
CA LYS A 243 18.79 27.46 13.30
C LYS A 243 18.39 26.41 12.27
N GLU A 244 19.33 26.02 11.43
CA GLU A 244 19.12 25.14 10.30
C GLU A 244 20.18 24.03 10.33
N ALA A 245 19.85 22.92 9.69
CA ALA A 245 20.76 21.82 9.38
C ALA A 245 20.78 21.61 7.86
N THR A 246 21.79 20.93 7.34
CA THR A 246 21.88 20.52 5.93
C THR A 246 21.45 19.07 5.79
N CYS A 247 20.55 18.79 4.85
CA CYS A 247 20.22 17.43 4.40
C CYS A 247 20.80 17.20 3.01
N TYR A 248 21.46 16.06 2.80
CA TYR A 248 22.04 15.66 1.53
C TYR A 248 21.64 14.23 1.14
N ILE A 249 20.89 14.10 0.05
CA ILE A 249 20.52 12.84 -0.57
C ILE A 249 21.42 12.65 -1.79
N GLN A 250 22.21 11.58 -1.82
CA GLN A 250 23.14 11.32 -2.93
C GLN A 250 22.40 10.95 -4.22
N ASN A 251 21.49 9.98 -4.15
CA ASN A 251 20.62 9.64 -5.27
C ASN A 251 19.33 9.02 -4.73
N ILE A 252 18.21 9.71 -4.91
CA ILE A 252 16.91 9.30 -4.39
C ILE A 252 16.42 7.94 -4.92
N TYR A 253 16.90 7.50 -6.09
CA TYR A 253 16.56 6.22 -6.72
C TYR A 253 17.34 5.03 -6.16
N ARG A 254 18.35 5.28 -5.31
CA ARG A 254 19.05 4.20 -4.58
C ARG A 254 18.17 3.70 -3.44
N GLY A 255 18.21 2.39 -3.20
CA GLY A 255 17.42 1.73 -2.17
C GLY A 255 16.05 1.24 -2.64
N PRO A 256 15.33 0.48 -1.78
CA PRO A 256 14.03 -0.10 -2.08
C PRO A 256 12.89 0.92 -2.17
N GLY A 257 13.03 2.11 -1.58
CA GLY A 257 11.93 3.06 -1.42
C GLY A 257 11.38 3.66 -2.71
N LEU A 258 12.19 3.71 -3.77
CA LEU A 258 11.80 4.13 -5.13
C LEU A 258 12.22 3.11 -6.21
N LYS A 259 12.43 1.84 -5.81
CA LYS A 259 12.86 0.79 -6.73
C LYS A 259 11.85 0.62 -7.87
N GLY A 260 12.34 0.61 -9.11
CA GLY A 260 11.53 0.44 -10.31
C GLY A 260 10.96 1.75 -10.88
N ILE A 261 11.10 2.88 -10.17
CA ILE A 261 10.77 4.19 -10.72
C ILE A 261 11.89 4.66 -11.66
N PRO A 262 11.59 5.05 -12.90
CA PRO A 262 12.60 5.59 -13.81
C PRO A 262 13.28 6.85 -13.26
N GLU A 263 14.60 6.94 -13.47
CA GLU A 263 15.37 8.14 -13.14
C GLU A 263 14.81 9.37 -13.91
N GLY A 264 14.79 10.53 -13.26
CA GLY A 264 14.16 11.76 -13.77
C GLY A 264 12.66 11.90 -13.50
N THR A 265 11.96 10.84 -13.05
CA THR A 265 10.54 10.92 -12.65
C THR A 265 10.31 11.85 -11.45
N VAL A 266 11.23 11.87 -10.48
CA VAL A 266 11.14 12.70 -9.28
C VAL A 266 11.57 14.10 -9.64
N ASP A 267 10.63 15.03 -9.61
CA ASP A 267 10.91 16.44 -9.85
C ASP A 267 11.38 17.14 -8.57
N SER A 268 10.69 16.91 -7.46
CA SER A 268 10.92 17.63 -6.20
C SER A 268 10.52 16.81 -4.98
N LEU A 269 10.97 17.25 -3.80
CA LEU A 269 10.55 16.76 -2.50
C LEU A 269 9.56 17.73 -1.88
N ARG A 270 8.40 17.26 -1.41
CA ARG A 270 7.57 18.00 -0.46
C ARG A 270 8.08 17.74 0.94
N ILE A 271 8.36 18.82 1.69
CA ILE A 271 8.88 18.77 3.05
C ILE A 271 7.80 19.26 4.01
N PHE A 272 7.56 18.50 5.08
CA PHE A 272 6.58 18.85 6.09
C PHE A 272 6.98 18.35 7.47
N THR A 273 6.34 18.90 8.50
CA THR A 273 6.55 18.51 9.90
C THR A 273 5.25 17.99 10.52
N TYR A 274 5.38 17.04 11.45
CA TYR A 274 4.26 16.51 12.22
C TYR A 274 4.04 17.35 13.48
N ALA A 275 2.85 17.90 13.62
CA ALA A 275 2.38 18.44 14.90
C ALA A 275 1.72 17.30 15.70
N TYR A 276 2.53 16.63 16.51
CA TYR A 276 2.08 15.49 17.31
C TYR A 276 0.98 15.83 18.31
N GLY A 277 0.10 14.85 18.55
CA GLY A 277 -0.95 14.95 19.56
C GLY A 277 -0.42 15.21 20.97
N TYR A 278 -1.04 16.13 21.68
CA TYR A 278 -0.73 16.34 23.10
C TYR A 278 -1.26 15.19 23.97
N TYR A 279 -0.81 15.15 25.22
CA TYR A 279 -1.21 14.14 26.18
C TYR A 279 -2.75 14.04 26.28
N LYS A 280 -3.30 12.84 25.99
CA LYS A 280 -4.75 12.55 25.96
C LYS A 280 -5.55 13.35 24.92
N VAL A 281 -4.92 13.77 23.82
CA VAL A 281 -5.55 14.53 22.71
C VAL A 281 -5.57 13.72 21.41
N GLY A 282 -4.53 12.96 21.07
CA GLY A 282 -4.45 12.25 19.78
C GLY A 282 -5.28 10.95 19.70
N ASN A 283 -5.94 10.71 18.56
CA ASN A 283 -6.57 9.44 18.19
C ASN A 283 -6.73 9.35 16.65
N HIS A 284 -6.80 8.15 16.10
CA HIS A 284 -6.82 7.88 14.64
C HIS A 284 -7.98 8.52 13.87
N HIS A 285 -9.09 8.82 14.55
CA HIS A 285 -10.30 9.41 13.97
C HIS A 285 -10.46 10.90 14.30
N HIS A 286 -9.44 11.57 14.80
CA HIS A 286 -9.54 12.99 15.14
C HIS A 286 -9.24 13.93 13.98
N LEU A 287 -8.51 13.49 12.95
CA LEU A 287 -8.05 14.39 11.88
C LEU A 287 -8.84 14.26 10.59
N GLY A 288 -9.45 13.11 10.36
CA GLY A 288 -10.30 12.79 9.20
C GLY A 288 -10.66 11.31 9.25
N VAL A 289 -11.56 10.87 8.37
CA VAL A 289 -11.86 9.43 8.19
C VAL A 289 -10.63 8.73 7.59
N GLU A 290 -9.97 7.90 8.41
CA GLU A 290 -8.76 7.15 8.01
C GLU A 290 -7.61 8.09 7.55
N SER A 291 -7.47 9.27 8.17
CA SER A 291 -6.58 10.35 7.72
C SER A 291 -5.16 10.35 8.32
N GLY A 292 -4.85 9.35 9.15
CA GLY A 292 -3.60 9.24 9.90
C GLY A 292 -3.66 9.93 11.28
N TRP A 293 -2.59 9.76 12.07
CA TRP A 293 -2.61 10.06 13.50
C TRP A 293 -2.29 11.52 13.86
N ASP A 294 -1.50 12.22 13.04
CA ASP A 294 -0.92 13.53 13.39
C ASP A 294 -1.19 14.60 12.34
N VAL A 295 -1.29 15.84 12.82
CA VAL A 295 -1.46 17.04 11.99
C VAL A 295 -0.20 17.24 11.16
N LYS A 296 -0.35 17.42 9.84
CA LYS A 296 0.77 17.65 8.93
C LYS A 296 0.84 19.15 8.59
N ARG A 297 2.00 19.75 8.78
CA ARG A 297 2.25 21.19 8.52
C ARG A 297 3.30 21.34 7.43
N LEU A 298 2.93 21.95 6.32
CA LEU A 298 3.78 22.06 5.13
C LEU A 298 4.87 23.10 5.32
N LEU A 299 6.13 22.70 5.13
CA LEU A 299 7.25 23.64 5.06
C LEU A 299 7.41 24.18 3.64
N GLY A 300 7.29 23.31 2.63
CA GLY A 300 7.44 23.70 1.23
C GLY A 300 8.00 22.60 0.37
N THR A 301 8.67 22.98 -0.72
CA THR A 301 9.27 22.05 -1.67
C THR A 301 10.75 22.33 -1.91
N VAL A 302 11.48 21.29 -2.34
CA VAL A 302 12.88 21.36 -2.73
C VAL A 302 13.05 20.62 -4.06
N LYS A 303 13.72 21.24 -5.03
CA LYS A 303 14.03 20.61 -6.31
C LYS A 303 15.01 19.44 -6.13
N VAL A 304 14.72 18.31 -6.79
CA VAL A 304 15.66 17.20 -7.00
C VAL A 304 16.36 17.43 -8.33
N GLU A 305 17.68 17.27 -8.35
CA GLU A 305 18.49 17.44 -9.56
C GLU A 305 18.29 16.24 -10.52
N ASP A 306 18.64 16.41 -11.79
CA ASP A 306 18.39 15.39 -12.83
C ASP A 306 19.10 14.05 -12.57
N ASP A 307 20.20 14.05 -11.80
CA ASP A 307 20.92 12.85 -11.37
C ASP A 307 20.30 12.17 -10.13
N GLY A 308 19.14 12.66 -9.67
CA GLY A 308 18.43 12.18 -8.48
C GLY A 308 19.00 12.72 -7.15
N SER A 309 20.02 13.58 -7.18
CA SER A 309 20.62 14.15 -5.96
C SER A 309 19.84 15.36 -5.45
N ALA A 310 19.89 15.60 -4.14
CA ALA A 310 19.30 16.80 -3.53
C ALA A 310 20.11 17.24 -2.30
N MET A 311 20.38 18.55 -2.18
CA MET A 311 21.00 19.13 -0.99
C MET A 311 20.28 20.41 -0.58
N PHE A 312 19.81 20.45 0.66
CA PHE A 312 18.92 21.53 1.13
C PHE A 312 19.01 21.78 2.63
N LYS A 313 18.57 22.97 3.05
CA LYS A 313 18.45 23.36 4.45
C LYS A 313 17.10 22.96 5.03
N ILE A 314 17.10 22.47 6.26
CA ILE A 314 15.91 22.16 7.07
C ILE A 314 16.00 22.88 8.42
N PRO A 315 14.86 23.21 9.06
CA PRO A 315 14.90 23.75 10.42
C PRO A 315 15.46 22.72 11.40
N ALA A 316 16.41 23.14 12.24
CA ALA A 316 16.98 22.29 13.29
C ALA A 316 15.95 22.00 14.39
N ASN A 317 16.17 20.94 15.17
CA ASN A 317 15.31 20.52 16.29
C ASN A 317 13.83 20.34 15.92
N THR A 318 13.55 20.10 14.64
CA THR A 318 12.20 19.97 14.09
C THR A 318 12.09 18.61 13.42
N THR A 319 10.99 17.91 13.65
CA THR A 319 10.73 16.65 12.95
C THR A 319 10.42 16.93 11.49
N ILE A 320 11.13 16.25 10.60
CA ILE A 320 10.97 16.37 9.16
C ILE A 320 10.51 15.04 8.59
N SER A 321 9.50 15.11 7.74
CA SER A 321 9.12 14.05 6.82
C SER A 321 9.05 14.61 5.41
N MET A 322 9.08 13.71 4.42
CA MET A 322 9.19 14.09 3.03
C MET A 322 8.45 13.13 2.08
N GLN A 323 8.06 13.66 0.93
CA GLN A 323 7.44 12.92 -0.17
C GLN A 323 8.16 13.27 -1.48
N PRO A 324 8.81 12.31 -2.18
CA PRO A 324 9.19 12.51 -3.57
C PRO A 324 7.95 12.70 -4.43
N MET A 325 7.98 13.71 -5.29
CA MET A 325 6.88 14.09 -6.17
C MET A 325 7.27 14.02 -7.63
N ASP A 326 6.32 13.66 -8.48
CA ASP A 326 6.45 13.88 -9.93
C ASP A 326 6.31 15.35 -10.32
N LYS A 327 6.47 15.64 -11.61
CA LYS A 327 6.37 16.99 -12.17
C LYS A 327 4.99 17.64 -12.01
N GLU A 328 3.93 16.85 -11.80
CA GLU A 328 2.59 17.35 -11.51
C GLU A 328 2.38 17.62 -10.00
N GLY A 329 3.38 17.36 -9.16
CA GLY A 329 3.33 17.59 -7.71
C GLY A 329 2.58 16.51 -6.94
N ARG A 330 2.49 15.28 -7.48
CA ARG A 330 1.84 14.13 -6.83
C ARG A 330 2.89 13.25 -6.16
N ALA A 331 2.63 12.81 -4.93
CA ALA A 331 3.58 11.99 -4.20
C ALA A 331 3.71 10.57 -4.79
N LEU A 332 4.94 10.16 -5.09
CA LEU A 332 5.26 8.79 -5.54
C LEU A 332 5.37 7.82 -4.37
N GLN A 333 5.79 8.34 -3.21
CA GLN A 333 6.05 7.58 -2.00
C GLN A 333 5.94 8.50 -0.79
N LEU A 334 5.70 7.93 0.39
CA LEU A 334 5.76 8.63 1.67
C LEU A 334 6.94 8.12 2.51
N PHE A 335 7.78 9.03 3.01
CA PHE A 335 8.71 8.70 4.07
C PHE A 335 7.94 8.46 5.38
N ARG A 336 7.53 7.20 5.61
CA ARG A 336 6.75 6.74 6.79
C ARG A 336 7.61 6.60 8.05
N SER A 337 8.43 7.62 8.29
CA SER A 337 9.24 7.85 9.49
C SER A 337 9.43 9.37 9.60
N TRP A 338 10.36 9.79 10.45
CA TRP A 338 10.77 11.17 10.58
C TRP A 338 12.27 11.21 10.87
N LEU A 339 12.89 12.33 10.53
CA LEU A 339 14.25 12.67 10.95
C LEU A 339 14.23 13.96 11.77
N VAL A 340 15.22 14.13 12.63
CA VAL A 340 15.55 15.39 13.28
C VAL A 340 17.04 15.61 13.08
N ALA A 341 17.42 16.85 12.80
CA ALA A 341 18.81 17.26 12.73
C ALA A 341 19.07 18.37 13.76
N MET A 342 20.25 18.32 14.37
CA MET A 342 20.73 19.30 15.34
C MET A 342 21.21 20.58 14.64
N PRO A 343 21.29 21.72 15.36
CA PRO A 343 21.83 22.96 14.83
C PRO A 343 23.21 22.80 14.15
N GLY A 344 23.32 23.19 12.88
CA GLY A 344 24.57 23.09 12.12
C GLY A 344 24.93 21.68 11.64
N GLU A 345 24.13 20.66 11.93
CA GLU A 345 24.38 19.28 11.51
C GLU A 345 24.30 19.13 9.98
N GLU A 346 25.15 18.27 9.44
CA GLU A 346 25.06 17.79 8.05
C GLU A 346 24.62 16.32 8.06
N LEU A 347 23.36 16.09 7.74
CA LEU A 347 22.76 14.77 7.61
C LEU A 347 22.82 14.31 6.16
N SER A 348 23.29 13.09 5.91
CA SER A 348 23.30 12.51 4.57
C SER A 348 22.72 11.09 4.52
N CYS A 349 22.05 10.77 3.42
CA CYS A 349 21.65 9.42 3.04
C CYS A 349 22.14 9.08 1.62
N VAL A 350 22.32 7.78 1.36
CA VAL A 350 22.71 7.28 0.04
C VAL A 350 21.52 7.33 -0.91
N GLY A 351 20.32 6.99 -0.42
CA GLY A 351 19.08 7.02 -1.20
C GLY A 351 17.83 6.93 -0.35
N CYS A 352 16.74 6.45 -0.93
CA CYS A 352 15.48 6.22 -0.23
C CYS A 352 15.47 4.83 0.42
N HIS A 353 15.72 4.81 1.74
CA HIS A 353 15.71 3.61 2.58
C HIS A 353 16.83 2.61 2.23
N GLU A 354 18.02 3.10 1.90
CA GLU A 354 19.22 2.28 1.76
C GLU A 354 19.43 1.36 2.97
N THR A 355 20.21 0.29 2.77
CA THR A 355 20.57 -0.56 3.91
C THR A 355 21.48 0.23 4.87
N PRO A 356 21.40 0.04 6.21
CA PRO A 356 22.21 0.80 7.17
C PRO A 356 23.74 0.69 6.98
N ASN A 357 24.19 -0.35 6.27
CA ASN A 357 25.60 -0.62 5.99
C ASN A 357 25.99 -0.29 4.54
N GLU A 358 25.10 0.34 3.76
CA GLU A 358 25.41 0.77 2.41
C GLU A 358 26.42 1.93 2.45
N SER A 359 27.58 1.71 1.84
CA SER A 359 28.60 2.74 1.73
C SER A 359 28.15 3.85 0.79
N PRO A 360 28.43 5.13 1.10
CA PRO A 360 28.19 6.23 0.20
C PRO A 360 28.98 6.05 -1.10
N VAL A 361 28.44 6.54 -2.21
CA VAL A 361 29.15 6.53 -3.49
C VAL A 361 30.12 7.71 -3.51
N THR A 362 31.37 7.47 -3.94
CA THR A 362 32.42 8.50 -3.95
C THR A 362 32.29 9.53 -5.07
N ASN A 363 31.31 9.38 -5.96
CA ASN A 363 31.11 10.28 -7.09
C ASN A 363 30.53 11.62 -6.64
N LYS A 364 31.06 12.70 -7.22
CA LYS A 364 30.49 14.05 -7.03
C LYS A 364 29.13 14.12 -7.73
N THR A 365 28.09 14.52 -6.99
CA THR A 365 26.74 14.70 -7.51
C THR A 365 26.52 16.14 -7.96
N VAL A 366 25.47 16.39 -8.74
CA VAL A 366 25.07 17.76 -9.10
C VAL A 366 24.79 18.57 -7.84
N ALA A 367 24.06 18.01 -6.87
CA ALA A 367 23.73 18.70 -5.64
C ALA A 367 24.98 19.06 -4.82
N SER A 368 25.96 18.17 -4.66
CA SER A 368 27.17 18.44 -3.87
C SER A 368 28.13 19.47 -4.49
N SER A 369 27.90 19.82 -5.77
CA SER A 369 28.65 20.88 -6.46
C SER A 369 28.08 22.29 -6.24
N ARG A 370 26.94 22.41 -5.55
CA ARG A 370 26.18 23.65 -5.38
C ARG A 370 26.00 23.98 -3.89
N ALA A 371 25.59 25.21 -3.58
CA ALA A 371 25.16 25.54 -2.23
C ALA A 371 23.84 24.82 -1.88
N PRO A 372 23.63 24.41 -0.61
CA PRO A 372 22.36 23.83 -0.19
C PRO A 372 21.18 24.75 -0.51
N ARG A 373 20.15 24.23 -1.16
CA ARG A 373 18.94 24.98 -1.50
C ARG A 373 18.14 25.30 -0.24
N ARG A 374 17.47 26.47 -0.22
CA ARG A 374 16.42 26.75 0.77
C ARG A 374 15.11 26.12 0.31
N ILE A 375 14.29 25.72 1.28
CA ILE A 375 12.91 25.26 1.00
C ILE A 375 12.14 26.41 0.37
N VAL A 376 11.49 26.15 -0.77
CA VAL A 376 10.52 27.07 -1.38
C VAL A 376 9.23 26.95 -0.59
N PRO A 377 8.80 27.98 0.17
CA PRO A 377 7.66 27.85 1.06
C PRO A 377 6.39 27.48 0.31
N TYR A 378 5.56 26.60 0.89
CA TYR A 378 4.25 26.27 0.31
C TYR A 378 3.28 27.48 0.36
N ARG A 379 3.42 28.30 1.41
CA ARG A 379 2.70 29.55 1.68
C ARG A 379 3.65 30.51 2.41
N ASP A 380 3.22 31.74 2.62
CA ASP A 380 3.95 32.76 3.41
C ASP A 380 4.26 32.33 4.85
N ARG A 381 3.52 31.33 5.38
CA ARG A 381 3.73 30.77 6.71
C ARG A 381 3.52 29.25 6.72
N VAL A 382 4.16 28.59 7.67
CA VAL A 382 3.95 27.17 7.96
C VAL A 382 2.66 27.00 8.74
N GLU A 383 1.73 26.22 8.21
CA GLU A 383 0.39 26.03 8.75
C GLU A 383 -0.11 24.62 8.51
N GLY A 384 -1.16 24.22 9.24
CA GLY A 384 -1.78 22.91 9.07
C GLY A 384 -2.73 22.87 7.88
N PHE A 385 -2.76 21.73 7.20
CA PHE A 385 -3.56 21.52 5.99
C PHE A 385 -4.96 20.98 6.35
N SER A 386 -6.03 21.65 5.93
CA SER A 386 -7.41 21.30 6.32
C SER A 386 -8.38 21.32 5.14
N PHE A 387 -9.39 20.45 5.18
CA PHE A 387 -10.41 20.35 4.14
C PHE A 387 -11.18 21.66 3.94
N ASN A 388 -11.61 22.30 5.04
CA ASN A 388 -12.39 23.55 4.96
C ASN A 388 -11.60 24.72 4.36
N ALA A 389 -10.29 24.77 4.61
CA ALA A 389 -9.46 25.83 4.07
C ALA A 389 -9.04 25.59 2.62
N GLU A 390 -8.76 24.33 2.28
CA GLU A 390 -8.07 23.97 1.04
C GLU A 390 -9.01 23.37 0.00
N ILE A 391 -9.97 22.52 0.39
CA ILE A 391 -10.76 21.73 -0.56
C ILE A 391 -12.19 22.25 -0.71
N GLN A 392 -12.86 22.62 0.39
CA GLN A 392 -14.23 23.15 0.32
C GLN A 392 -14.36 24.31 -0.69
N PRO A 393 -13.44 25.30 -0.76
CA PRO A 393 -13.53 26.37 -1.75
C PRO A 393 -13.46 25.88 -3.21
N ILE A 394 -12.75 24.77 -3.48
CA ILE A 394 -12.69 24.17 -4.83
C ILE A 394 -14.05 23.53 -5.15
N LEU A 395 -14.67 22.87 -4.17
CA LEU A 395 -16.00 22.28 -4.33
C LEU A 395 -17.06 23.36 -4.55
N ASP A 396 -17.00 24.46 -3.81
CA ASP A 396 -17.92 25.59 -3.95
C ASP A 396 -17.84 26.21 -5.35
N ALA A 397 -16.62 26.36 -5.88
CA ALA A 397 -16.37 26.94 -7.20
C ALA A 397 -16.79 26.03 -8.37
N HIS A 398 -16.56 24.72 -8.26
CA HIS A 398 -16.63 23.81 -9.41
C HIS A 398 -17.68 22.70 -9.31
N CYS A 399 -18.09 22.31 -8.11
CA CYS A 399 -18.82 21.06 -7.89
C CYS A 399 -20.24 21.27 -7.35
N VAL A 400 -20.43 22.21 -6.41
CA VAL A 400 -21.68 22.41 -5.65
C VAL A 400 -22.89 22.63 -6.55
N ARG A 401 -22.73 23.27 -7.71
CA ARG A 401 -23.82 23.50 -8.67
C ARG A 401 -24.57 22.22 -9.06
N CYS A 402 -23.85 21.10 -9.18
CA CYS A 402 -24.43 19.80 -9.53
C CYS A 402 -24.53 18.84 -8.33
N HIS A 403 -23.89 19.18 -7.21
CA HIS A 403 -23.69 18.34 -6.02
C HIS A 403 -24.15 19.07 -4.76
N ASP A 404 -25.41 19.50 -4.72
CA ASP A 404 -26.03 20.17 -3.58
C ASP A 404 -26.90 19.23 -2.72
N GLY A 405 -26.94 17.94 -3.07
CA GLY A 405 -27.75 16.91 -2.41
C GLY A 405 -29.09 16.60 -3.10
N THR A 406 -29.44 17.30 -4.17
CA THR A 406 -30.61 16.99 -5.00
C THR A 406 -30.42 15.68 -5.78
N ASP A 407 -31.52 15.03 -6.17
CA ASP A 407 -31.51 13.79 -6.99
C ASP A 407 -30.65 12.64 -6.45
N LYS A 408 -30.50 12.53 -5.13
CA LYS A 408 -29.63 11.54 -4.45
C LYS A 408 -28.15 11.65 -4.84
N LYS A 409 -27.72 12.79 -5.39
CA LYS A 409 -26.30 13.08 -5.67
C LYS A 409 -25.56 13.38 -4.36
N PRO A 410 -24.23 13.20 -4.33
CA PRO A 410 -23.40 13.66 -3.23
C PRO A 410 -23.68 15.13 -2.91
N ASN A 411 -23.78 15.47 -1.62
CA ASN A 411 -23.96 16.84 -1.17
C ASN A 411 -22.61 17.43 -0.73
N PHE A 412 -22.02 18.28 -1.56
CA PHE A 412 -20.79 19.02 -1.26
C PHE A 412 -21.05 20.43 -0.73
N LYS A 413 -22.32 20.84 -0.65
CA LYS A 413 -22.71 22.18 -0.20
C LYS A 413 -22.81 22.27 1.32
N ASN A 414 -23.24 21.20 1.98
CA ASN A 414 -23.48 21.23 3.41
C ASN A 414 -22.18 21.10 4.21
N THR A 415 -21.76 22.21 4.83
CA THR A 415 -20.56 22.29 5.68
C THR A 415 -20.85 22.10 7.17
N GLU A 416 -22.10 21.85 7.57
CA GLU A 416 -22.49 21.68 8.97
C GLU A 416 -21.96 20.37 9.58
N ILE A 417 -21.57 20.43 10.86
CA ILE A 417 -21.15 19.27 11.66
C ILE A 417 -22.31 18.87 12.58
N LYS A 418 -22.89 17.68 12.36
CA LYS A 418 -24.20 17.32 12.94
C LYS A 418 -24.19 16.64 14.32
N ASN A 419 -23.07 16.08 14.79
CA ASN A 419 -23.11 15.17 15.95
C ASN A 419 -21.94 15.35 16.94
N PRO A 420 -21.95 16.38 17.80
CA PRO A 420 -20.78 16.82 18.60
C PRO A 420 -20.39 15.94 19.81
N SER A 421 -20.89 14.70 19.93
CA SER A 421 -20.63 13.89 21.12
C SER A 421 -19.16 13.47 21.23
N ARG A 422 -18.60 13.57 22.45
CA ARG A 422 -17.23 13.13 22.77
C ARG A 422 -17.13 11.63 22.47
N LEU A 423 -16.36 11.26 21.43
CA LEU A 423 -15.77 9.94 21.11
C LEU A 423 -15.94 9.50 19.63
N SER A 424 -16.62 10.26 18.77
CA SER A 424 -16.76 9.93 17.33
C SER A 424 -16.15 10.98 16.40
N ALA A 425 -15.69 10.52 15.23
CA ALA A 425 -15.39 11.35 14.07
C ALA A 425 -16.55 12.30 13.74
N ASN A 426 -16.29 13.61 13.75
CA ASN A 426 -17.29 14.65 13.49
C ASN A 426 -16.79 15.53 12.36
N TYR A 427 -17.34 15.34 11.16
CA TYR A 427 -16.98 16.08 9.95
C TYR A 427 -18.23 16.63 9.27
N SER A 428 -18.05 17.54 8.33
CA SER A 428 -19.15 18.04 7.50
C SER A 428 -19.70 16.96 6.57
N ASP A 429 -20.98 17.04 6.20
CA ASP A 429 -21.58 16.20 5.16
C ASP A 429 -20.79 16.29 3.84
N SER A 430 -20.30 17.49 3.47
CA SER A 430 -19.47 17.70 2.28
C SER A 430 -18.20 16.83 2.28
N TYR A 431 -17.46 16.85 3.39
CA TYR A 431 -16.29 15.98 3.56
C TYR A 431 -16.67 14.50 3.41
N TYR A 432 -17.66 14.00 4.16
CA TYR A 432 -18.12 12.60 4.10
C TYR A 432 -18.50 12.18 2.67
N ALA A 433 -19.15 13.08 1.93
CA ALA A 433 -19.54 12.85 0.55
C ALA A 433 -18.32 12.82 -0.39
N PHE A 434 -17.28 13.62 -0.15
CA PHE A 434 -16.16 13.80 -1.08
C PHE A 434 -14.98 12.85 -0.83
N HIS A 435 -14.57 12.63 0.43
CA HIS A 435 -13.33 11.89 0.74
C HIS A 435 -13.35 10.42 0.31
N ARG A 436 -14.54 9.85 0.09
CA ARG A 436 -14.71 8.45 -0.30
C ARG A 436 -14.21 8.10 -1.69
N TYR A 437 -14.00 9.09 -2.56
CA TYR A 437 -13.51 8.87 -3.93
C TYR A 437 -11.98 8.86 -4.05
N PHE A 438 -11.26 8.98 -2.93
CA PHE A 438 -9.81 9.11 -2.89
C PHE A 438 -9.17 7.97 -2.12
N ARG A 439 -8.33 7.20 -2.81
CA ARG A 439 -7.61 6.04 -2.29
C ARG A 439 -6.45 6.52 -1.44
N ARG A 440 -6.24 5.87 -0.29
CA ARG A 440 -5.29 6.31 0.73
C ARG A 440 -4.96 5.17 1.70
N PRO A 441 -3.79 5.19 2.36
CA PRO A 441 -3.49 4.25 3.43
C PRO A 441 -4.34 4.53 4.68
N GLY A 442 -4.85 3.47 5.31
CA GLY A 442 -5.43 3.55 6.65
C GLY A 442 -4.40 3.97 7.73
N PRO A 443 -4.82 4.30 8.96
CA PRO A 443 -3.95 4.76 10.04
C PRO A 443 -2.93 3.70 10.47
N GLU A 444 -3.18 2.42 10.14
CA GLU A 444 -2.31 1.28 10.41
C GLU A 444 -2.12 0.38 9.19
N SER A 445 -2.18 0.97 7.98
CA SER A 445 -1.87 0.26 6.74
C SER A 445 -0.49 -0.42 6.78
N ASN A 446 -0.27 -1.37 5.86
CA ASN A 446 0.95 -2.18 5.74
C ASN A 446 2.22 -1.50 6.26
N GLY A 447 2.77 -1.99 7.39
CA GLY A 447 3.97 -1.45 8.03
C GLY A 447 5.29 -1.81 7.35
N THR A 448 5.24 -2.62 6.29
CA THR A 448 6.39 -2.87 5.41
C THR A 448 6.47 -1.81 4.31
N MET A 449 7.56 -1.84 3.54
CA MET A 449 7.79 -0.84 2.50
C MET A 449 6.65 -0.88 1.49
N SER A 450 5.93 0.23 1.36
CA SER A 450 4.88 0.35 0.35
C SER A 450 5.51 0.31 -1.04
N VAL A 451 4.84 -0.38 -1.98
CA VAL A 451 5.24 -0.31 -3.39
C VAL A 451 5.12 1.16 -3.82
N PRO A 452 6.16 1.75 -4.43
CA PRO A 452 6.06 3.09 -5.01
C PRO A 452 4.81 3.18 -5.88
N TYR A 453 4.16 4.34 -5.92
CA TYR A 453 2.89 4.58 -6.62
C TYR A 453 1.64 3.85 -6.10
N GLU A 454 1.69 3.03 -5.04
CA GLU A 454 0.53 2.29 -4.53
C GLU A 454 -0.68 3.20 -4.23
N PHE A 455 -0.47 4.31 -3.54
CA PHE A 455 -1.50 5.30 -3.19
C PHE A 455 -1.39 6.59 -4.00
N HIS A 456 -0.72 6.55 -5.15
CA HIS A 456 -0.57 7.73 -6.00
C HIS A 456 -1.94 8.25 -6.44
N ALA A 457 -2.09 9.57 -6.56
CA ALA A 457 -3.36 10.24 -6.85
C ALA A 457 -4.06 9.69 -8.12
N SER A 458 -3.30 9.23 -9.13
CA SER A 458 -3.87 8.60 -10.35
C SER A 458 -4.66 7.31 -10.10
N THR A 459 -4.53 6.68 -8.93
CA THR A 459 -5.29 5.48 -8.54
C THR A 459 -6.62 5.81 -7.83
N SER A 460 -6.92 7.10 -7.63
CA SER A 460 -8.15 7.55 -7.00
C SER A 460 -9.26 7.80 -8.02
N GLU A 461 -10.45 7.27 -7.73
CA GLU A 461 -11.64 7.41 -8.59
C GLU A 461 -11.96 8.88 -8.90
N GLY A 462 -11.90 9.75 -7.89
CA GLY A 462 -12.18 11.18 -8.03
C GLY A 462 -11.23 11.90 -8.99
N VAL A 463 -9.93 11.56 -8.93
CA VAL A 463 -8.93 12.13 -9.85
C VAL A 463 -9.18 11.65 -11.27
N GLN A 464 -9.42 10.34 -11.45
CA GLN A 464 -9.69 9.76 -12.76
C GLN A 464 -10.96 10.33 -13.41
N LEU A 465 -12.01 10.57 -12.63
CA LEU A 465 -13.24 11.21 -13.14
C LEU A 465 -12.97 12.61 -13.66
N LEU A 466 -12.22 13.43 -12.89
CA LEU A 466 -11.88 14.80 -13.29
C LEU A 466 -10.97 14.83 -14.52
N GLU A 467 -9.92 14.00 -14.57
CA GLU A 467 -9.03 13.89 -15.74
C GLU A 467 -9.76 13.43 -17.01
N LYS A 468 -10.84 12.64 -16.87
CA LYS A 468 -11.68 12.18 -17.99
C LYS A 468 -12.75 13.19 -18.44
N GLY A 469 -12.83 14.38 -17.84
CA GLY A 469 -13.76 15.43 -18.27
C GLY A 469 -15.13 15.35 -17.60
N HIS A 470 -15.18 15.21 -16.28
CA HIS A 470 -16.44 15.15 -15.53
C HIS A 470 -17.30 16.41 -15.72
N ASN A 471 -18.29 16.32 -16.61
CA ASN A 471 -19.24 17.39 -16.94
C ASN A 471 -18.57 18.74 -17.30
N GLY A 472 -17.46 18.70 -18.04
CA GLY A 472 -16.77 19.90 -18.48
C GLY A 472 -16.06 20.69 -17.38
N VAL A 473 -15.93 20.13 -16.17
CA VAL A 473 -15.17 20.76 -15.08
C VAL A 473 -13.69 20.80 -15.45
N LYS A 474 -13.08 21.99 -15.36
CA LYS A 474 -11.64 22.22 -15.50
C LYS A 474 -11.13 22.92 -14.24
N LEU A 475 -10.19 22.29 -13.57
CA LEU A 475 -9.49 22.88 -12.42
C LEU A 475 -8.24 23.61 -12.92
N ASP A 476 -7.92 24.72 -12.27
CA ASP A 476 -6.66 25.43 -12.46
C ASP A 476 -5.50 24.70 -11.74
N GLU A 477 -4.25 25.14 -12.00
CA GLU A 477 -3.05 24.52 -11.44
C GLU A 477 -3.00 24.58 -9.89
N ASP A 478 -3.50 25.64 -9.26
CA ASP A 478 -3.57 25.77 -7.79
C ASP A 478 -4.55 24.75 -7.21
N SER A 479 -5.73 24.64 -7.80
CA SER A 479 -6.76 23.68 -7.39
C SER A 479 -6.28 22.23 -7.52
N TRP A 480 -5.60 21.89 -8.62
CA TRP A 480 -4.98 20.56 -8.78
C TRP A 480 -3.91 20.31 -7.72
N ARG A 481 -3.00 21.28 -7.51
CA ARG A 481 -1.93 21.17 -6.50
C ARG A 481 -2.50 20.97 -5.10
N ARG A 482 -3.56 21.69 -4.72
CA ARG A 482 -4.25 21.56 -3.44
C ARG A 482 -4.93 20.19 -3.29
N LEU A 483 -5.61 19.72 -4.33
CA LEU A 483 -6.24 18.40 -4.34
C LEU A 483 -5.21 17.27 -4.19
N TYR A 484 -4.12 17.29 -4.96
CA TYR A 484 -3.05 16.31 -4.83
C TYR A 484 -2.40 16.36 -3.45
N THR A 485 -2.09 17.55 -2.95
CA THR A 485 -1.53 17.73 -1.61
C THR A 485 -2.47 17.16 -0.54
N TRP A 486 -3.78 17.39 -0.65
CA TRP A 486 -4.75 16.84 0.29
C TRP A 486 -4.79 15.31 0.29
N ILE A 487 -4.79 14.69 -0.90
CA ILE A 487 -4.74 13.22 -1.06
C ILE A 487 -3.44 12.69 -0.44
N ASP A 488 -2.30 13.27 -0.81
CA ASP A 488 -0.97 12.84 -0.37
C ASP A 488 -0.76 13.02 1.15
N LEU A 489 -1.40 14.02 1.77
CA LEU A 489 -1.40 14.22 3.22
C LEU A 489 -2.41 13.32 3.94
N ASN A 490 -3.00 12.36 3.23
CA ASN A 490 -3.96 11.39 3.72
C ASN A 490 -5.32 12.01 4.09
N VAL A 491 -5.85 12.87 3.21
CA VAL A 491 -7.19 13.50 3.27
C VAL A 491 -7.60 14.11 4.62
N PRO A 492 -6.78 14.92 5.30
CA PRO A 492 -7.17 15.52 6.57
C PRO A 492 -8.40 16.43 6.43
N PHE A 493 -9.33 16.32 7.38
CA PHE A 493 -10.38 17.31 7.61
C PHE A 493 -9.84 18.49 8.43
N TYR A 494 -9.22 18.19 9.58
CA TYR A 494 -8.71 19.19 10.52
C TYR A 494 -7.22 19.49 10.31
N GLY A 495 -6.87 20.78 10.39
CA GLY A 495 -5.49 21.26 10.29
C GLY A 495 -4.83 21.59 11.63
N SER A 496 -5.53 21.44 12.76
CA SER A 496 -4.96 21.67 14.11
C SER A 496 -5.67 20.83 15.17
N TRP A 497 -5.00 20.59 16.30
CA TRP A 497 -5.59 19.85 17.42
C TRP A 497 -6.73 20.62 18.07
N SER A 498 -6.62 21.94 18.13
CA SER A 498 -7.69 22.82 18.63
C SER A 498 -8.93 22.76 17.73
N SER A 499 -8.78 22.65 16.39
CA SER A 499 -9.91 22.48 15.47
C SER A 499 -10.60 21.11 15.61
N ALA A 500 -9.85 20.04 15.91
CA ALA A 500 -10.41 18.71 16.12
C ALA A 500 -11.36 18.62 17.34
N TYR A 501 -11.29 19.59 18.27
CA TYR A 501 -12.17 19.72 19.43
C TYR A 501 -13.06 20.96 19.35
N SER A 502 -13.28 21.54 18.17
CA SER A 502 -14.05 22.77 17.97
C SER A 502 -15.44 22.75 18.63
N GLU A 503 -16.10 21.59 18.65
CA GLU A 503 -17.43 21.39 19.25
C GLU A 503 -17.40 21.05 20.77
N ASN A 504 -16.23 21.07 21.40
CA ASN A 504 -16.08 20.78 22.83
C ASN A 504 -15.20 21.84 23.52
N ASP A 505 -15.81 22.95 23.93
CA ASP A 505 -15.10 24.11 24.49
C ASP A 505 -14.11 23.74 25.61
N GLY A 506 -14.50 22.86 26.53
CA GLY A 506 -13.61 22.43 27.61
C GLY A 506 -12.38 21.67 27.12
N HIS A 507 -12.53 20.75 26.15
CA HIS A 507 -11.39 20.05 25.53
C HIS A 507 -10.56 20.97 24.64
N ARG A 508 -11.21 21.87 23.89
CA ARG A 508 -10.56 22.87 23.05
C ARG A 508 -9.68 23.79 23.88
N GLN A 509 -10.21 24.33 24.98
CA GLN A 509 -9.45 25.18 25.91
C GLN A 509 -8.26 24.42 26.50
N LYS A 510 -8.47 23.20 27.00
CA LYS A 510 -7.38 22.36 27.53
C LYS A 510 -6.30 22.08 26.47
N THR A 511 -6.69 21.83 25.23
CA THR A 511 -5.78 21.61 24.10
C THR A 511 -4.97 22.88 23.80
N ALA A 512 -5.62 24.05 23.78
CA ALA A 512 -4.95 25.33 23.59
C ALA A 512 -3.95 25.63 24.71
N GLU A 513 -4.30 25.38 25.98
CA GLU A 513 -3.39 25.54 27.13
C GLU A 513 -2.16 24.62 27.03
N MET A 514 -2.37 23.34 26.71
CA MET A 514 -1.26 22.39 26.49
C MET A 514 -0.38 22.80 25.32
N SER A 515 -0.98 23.27 24.23
CA SER A 515 -0.25 23.76 23.06
C SER A 515 0.59 24.99 23.38
N ALA A 516 0.05 25.95 24.13
CA ALA A 516 0.79 27.14 24.58
C ALA A 516 1.98 26.77 25.48
N LYS A 517 1.79 25.82 26.40
CA LYS A 517 2.88 25.27 27.21
C LYS A 517 3.93 24.57 26.34
N ALA A 518 3.52 23.74 25.38
CA ALA A 518 4.42 23.07 24.46
C ALA A 518 5.21 24.08 23.60
N ALA A 519 4.57 25.14 23.12
CA ALA A 519 5.22 26.22 22.39
C ALA A 519 6.29 26.92 23.24
N THR A 520 6.01 27.19 24.52
CA THR A 520 6.99 27.76 25.45
C THR A 520 8.19 26.83 25.66
N LEU A 521 7.95 25.52 25.80
CA LEU A 521 9.03 24.52 25.93
C LEU A 521 9.86 24.41 24.66
N ARG A 522 9.24 24.39 23.48
CA ARG A 522 9.94 24.38 22.18
C ARG A 522 10.79 25.64 21.97
N ALA A 523 10.24 26.81 22.29
CA ALA A 523 10.97 28.07 22.25
C ALA A 523 12.22 28.03 23.14
N LYS A 524 12.07 27.53 24.37
CA LYS A 524 13.14 27.50 25.38
C LYS A 524 14.21 26.45 25.11
N TYR A 525 13.83 25.23 24.72
CA TYR A 525 14.74 24.09 24.66
C TYR A 525 15.13 23.67 23.23
N ALA A 526 14.38 24.09 22.22
CA ALA A 526 14.61 23.72 20.82
C ALA A 526 14.84 24.92 19.90
N LEU A 527 14.70 26.17 20.40
CA LEU A 527 14.77 27.42 19.62
C LEU A 527 13.73 27.48 18.49
N VAL A 528 12.62 26.73 18.63
CA VAL A 528 11.53 26.68 17.65
C VAL A 528 10.39 27.60 18.08
N ASN A 529 10.29 28.76 17.44
CA ASN A 529 9.28 29.79 17.69
C ASN A 529 8.21 29.80 16.59
N SER A 530 7.38 28.77 16.53
CA SER A 530 6.25 28.70 15.59
C SER A 530 4.95 28.26 16.26
N ASN A 531 3.82 28.78 15.77
CA ASN A 531 2.49 28.38 16.24
C ASN A 531 2.05 27.10 15.51
N TRP A 532 2.01 25.99 16.24
CA TRP A 532 1.66 24.68 15.68
C TRP A 532 0.15 24.45 15.57
N GLU A 533 -0.68 25.34 16.13
CA GLU A 533 -2.14 25.31 16.01
C GLU A 533 -2.66 26.22 14.91
N TYR A 534 -1.78 26.99 14.26
CA TYR A 534 -2.24 27.95 13.26
C TYR A 534 -2.86 27.22 12.07
N THR A 535 -4.10 27.60 11.78
CA THR A 535 -4.87 27.25 10.58
C THR A 535 -5.53 28.51 10.05
N PRO A 536 -5.69 28.65 8.73
CA PRO A 536 -6.39 29.79 8.15
C PRO A 536 -7.86 29.80 8.57
N THR A 537 -8.38 30.97 8.94
CA THR A 537 -9.78 31.14 9.39
C THR A 537 -10.78 31.26 8.24
N LYS A 538 -10.30 31.43 7.01
CA LYS A 538 -11.09 31.50 5.77
C LYS A 538 -10.51 30.54 4.74
N GLY A 539 -11.36 30.02 3.88
CA GLY A 539 -10.95 29.25 2.72
C GLY A 539 -10.04 30.05 1.79
N TYR A 540 -9.07 29.36 1.19
CA TYR A 540 -8.23 29.96 0.17
C TYR A 540 -9.03 30.19 -1.11
N PRO A 541 -8.92 31.38 -1.73
CA PRO A 541 -9.65 31.69 -2.96
C PRO A 541 -9.27 30.68 -4.06
N VAL A 542 -10.21 30.47 -4.98
CA VAL A 542 -10.05 29.59 -6.14
C VAL A 542 -10.24 30.42 -7.40
N ALA A 543 -9.30 30.31 -8.33
CA ALA A 543 -9.44 30.92 -9.64
C ALA A 543 -10.36 30.03 -10.49
N VAL A 544 -11.47 30.57 -10.98
CA VAL A 544 -12.36 29.82 -11.86
C VAL A 544 -11.80 29.88 -13.28
N CYS A 545 -11.52 28.73 -13.87
CA CYS A 545 -11.14 28.65 -15.27
C CYS A 545 -12.36 28.99 -16.16
N GLU A 546 -12.22 29.98 -17.04
CA GLU A 546 -13.29 30.36 -17.98
C GLU A 546 -13.48 29.29 -19.08
N GLU A 547 -12.42 28.55 -19.40
CA GLU A 547 -12.47 27.45 -20.35
C GLU A 547 -13.10 26.20 -19.73
N LYS A 548 -14.01 25.58 -20.47
CA LYS A 548 -14.53 24.27 -20.11
C LYS A 548 -13.49 23.18 -20.32
N GLY A 549 -13.56 22.15 -19.50
CA GLY A 549 -12.85 20.89 -19.70
C GLY A 549 -13.45 20.08 -20.85
N LEU A 550 -13.02 18.83 -20.96
CA LEU A 550 -13.60 17.91 -21.93
C LEU A 550 -15.09 17.67 -21.62
N GLU A 551 -15.93 17.79 -22.64
CA GLU A 551 -17.36 17.52 -22.59
C GLU A 551 -17.73 16.45 -23.62
N LYS A 552 -18.87 15.81 -23.40
CA LYS A 552 -19.38 14.83 -24.36
C LYS A 552 -19.81 15.56 -25.63
N SER A 553 -19.38 15.02 -26.75
CA SER A 553 -19.89 15.38 -28.07
C SER A 553 -21.26 14.75 -28.34
N ASP A 554 -22.01 15.32 -29.28
CA ASP A 554 -23.26 14.75 -29.75
C ASP A 554 -23.02 13.32 -30.30
N PRO A 555 -23.94 12.37 -30.02
CA PRO A 555 -23.83 11.02 -30.53
C PRO A 555 -23.71 10.99 -32.06
N ILE A 556 -22.77 10.20 -32.58
CA ILE A 556 -22.62 10.00 -34.01
C ILE A 556 -23.17 8.64 -34.46
N SER A 557 -23.91 8.64 -35.57
CA SER A 557 -24.47 7.40 -36.12
C SER A 557 -23.39 6.58 -36.80
N VAL A 558 -23.02 5.45 -36.19
CA VAL A 558 -22.02 4.52 -36.72
C VAL A 558 -22.56 3.09 -36.61
N SER A 559 -22.44 2.34 -37.71
CA SER A 559 -22.76 0.91 -37.78
C SER A 559 -21.53 0.11 -38.18
N ALA A 560 -21.54 -1.19 -37.89
CA ALA A 560 -20.52 -2.14 -38.32
C ALA A 560 -21.19 -3.35 -38.99
N LYS A 561 -20.50 -3.98 -39.94
CA LYS A 561 -21.08 -5.11 -40.69
C LYS A 561 -21.27 -6.32 -39.77
N ASN A 562 -22.44 -6.94 -39.83
CA ASN A 562 -22.80 -8.13 -39.04
C ASN A 562 -22.66 -7.94 -37.52
N TRP A 563 -22.88 -6.73 -37.01
CA TRP A 563 -22.86 -6.41 -35.58
C TRP A 563 -23.99 -5.41 -35.26
N PRO A 564 -24.71 -5.55 -34.12
CA PRO A 564 -24.54 -6.56 -33.08
C PRO A 564 -25.01 -7.96 -33.48
N PHE A 565 -24.66 -8.96 -32.67
CA PHE A 565 -25.10 -10.34 -32.85
C PHE A 565 -25.26 -11.05 -31.49
N ASP A 566 -26.07 -12.12 -31.48
CA ASP A 566 -26.36 -12.89 -30.26
C ASP A 566 -25.33 -14.01 -30.00
N ALA A 567 -25.51 -14.72 -28.89
CA ALA A 567 -24.62 -15.80 -28.48
C ALA A 567 -24.63 -17.02 -29.43
N ALA A 568 -25.73 -17.26 -30.16
CA ALA A 568 -25.80 -18.36 -31.12
C ALA A 568 -24.96 -18.02 -32.38
N ALA A 569 -25.11 -16.80 -32.88
CA ALA A 569 -24.29 -16.25 -33.95
C ALA A 569 -22.82 -16.17 -33.57
N ALA A 570 -22.48 -15.77 -32.33
CA ALA A 570 -21.11 -15.81 -31.81
C ALA A 570 -20.50 -17.22 -31.92
N LYS A 571 -21.20 -18.24 -31.39
CA LYS A 571 -20.73 -19.64 -31.49
C LYS A 571 -20.56 -20.10 -32.94
N GLN A 572 -21.43 -19.65 -33.86
CA GLN A 572 -21.31 -19.95 -35.28
C GLN A 572 -20.07 -19.29 -35.90
N LEU A 573 -19.80 -18.02 -35.59
CA LEU A 573 -18.61 -17.29 -36.04
C LEU A 573 -17.32 -17.95 -35.54
N GLN A 574 -17.28 -18.41 -34.27
CA GLN A 574 -16.14 -19.16 -33.74
C GLN A 574 -15.90 -20.48 -34.47
N LYS A 575 -16.97 -21.24 -34.78
CA LYS A 575 -16.87 -22.48 -35.57
C LYS A 575 -16.35 -22.21 -36.99
N GLN A 576 -16.79 -21.11 -37.61
CA GLN A 576 -16.31 -20.70 -38.94
C GLN A 576 -14.86 -20.25 -38.93
N ALA A 577 -14.39 -19.61 -37.85
CA ALA A 577 -12.98 -19.22 -37.69
C ALA A 577 -12.04 -20.42 -37.46
N GLY A 578 -12.56 -21.59 -37.10
CA GLY A 578 -11.83 -22.86 -37.15
C GLY A 578 -12.40 -23.96 -36.26
N ALA A 579 -12.01 -25.20 -36.58
CA ALA A 579 -12.51 -26.41 -35.92
C ALA A 579 -12.17 -26.48 -34.42
N THR A 580 -11.02 -25.93 -34.01
CA THR A 580 -10.59 -25.90 -32.60
C THR A 580 -10.94 -24.56 -31.96
N GLN A 581 -11.88 -24.53 -31.01
CA GLN A 581 -12.26 -23.28 -30.31
C GLN A 581 -11.44 -23.02 -29.05
N LYS A 582 -10.90 -24.07 -28.42
CA LYS A 582 -10.00 -23.96 -27.26
C LYS A 582 -8.74 -24.78 -27.47
N LYS A 583 -7.58 -24.25 -27.06
CA LYS A 583 -6.31 -24.98 -27.04
C LYS A 583 -5.60 -24.76 -25.71
N VAL A 584 -4.85 -25.76 -25.27
CA VAL A 584 -3.99 -25.66 -24.09
C VAL A 584 -2.55 -25.49 -24.57
N VAL A 585 -1.88 -24.46 -24.07
CA VAL A 585 -0.48 -24.16 -24.33
C VAL A 585 0.34 -24.64 -23.15
N ASP A 586 1.30 -25.53 -23.39
CA ASP A 586 2.23 -26.02 -22.37
C ASP A 586 3.41 -25.04 -22.22
N LEU A 587 3.68 -24.62 -20.98
CA LEU A 587 4.78 -23.71 -20.62
C LEU A 587 5.94 -24.46 -19.91
N GLY A 588 5.79 -25.79 -19.77
CA GLY A 588 6.70 -26.70 -19.10
C GLY A 588 6.50 -26.77 -17.58
N LYS A 589 7.06 -27.80 -16.96
CA LYS A 589 6.98 -28.04 -15.50
C LYS A 589 5.54 -28.11 -14.95
N GLY A 590 4.60 -28.61 -15.75
CA GLY A 590 3.19 -28.73 -15.37
C GLY A 590 2.41 -27.41 -15.37
N LEU A 591 2.95 -26.35 -15.98
CA LEU A 591 2.28 -25.07 -16.16
C LEU A 591 1.61 -25.03 -17.53
N THR A 592 0.31 -24.70 -17.56
CA THR A 592 -0.48 -24.63 -18.79
C THR A 592 -1.28 -23.34 -18.87
N LEU A 593 -1.55 -22.90 -20.10
CA LEU A 593 -2.37 -21.73 -20.40
C LEU A 593 -3.46 -22.10 -21.40
N THR A 594 -4.73 -21.99 -20.99
CA THR A 594 -5.88 -22.25 -21.89
C THR A 594 -6.19 -21.01 -22.71
N MET A 595 -6.29 -21.19 -24.02
CA MET A 595 -6.58 -20.13 -24.98
C MET A 595 -7.91 -20.39 -25.71
N VAL A 596 -8.65 -19.32 -25.97
CA VAL A 596 -9.93 -19.30 -26.70
C VAL A 596 -9.73 -18.64 -28.06
N ARG A 597 -10.27 -19.25 -29.13
CA ARG A 597 -10.21 -18.69 -30.50
C ARG A 597 -11.25 -17.58 -30.63
N ILE A 598 -10.82 -16.41 -31.10
CA ILE A 598 -11.66 -15.24 -31.34
C ILE A 598 -11.69 -14.97 -32.86
N PRO A 599 -12.87 -14.92 -33.49
CA PRO A 599 -12.98 -14.69 -34.93
C PRO A 599 -12.61 -13.24 -35.31
N ALA A 600 -12.16 -13.07 -36.55
CA ALA A 600 -12.11 -11.76 -37.20
C ALA A 600 -13.53 -11.18 -37.36
N GLY A 601 -13.65 -9.86 -37.45
CA GLY A 601 -14.96 -9.19 -37.52
C GLY A 601 -14.86 -7.67 -37.49
N GLU A 602 -16.01 -7.02 -37.42
CA GLU A 602 -16.14 -5.56 -37.32
C GLU A 602 -17.12 -5.21 -36.21
N PHE A 603 -16.85 -4.14 -35.46
CA PHE A 603 -17.74 -3.64 -34.41
C PHE A 603 -17.65 -2.12 -34.27
N VAL A 604 -18.57 -1.55 -33.49
CA VAL A 604 -18.52 -0.14 -33.10
C VAL A 604 -17.84 -0.03 -31.73
N MET A 605 -16.66 0.58 -31.72
CA MET A 605 -15.85 0.83 -30.53
C MET A 605 -16.22 2.16 -29.87
N GLY A 606 -16.14 2.22 -28.54
CA GLY A 606 -16.47 3.41 -27.75
C GLY A 606 -17.93 3.49 -27.29
N SER A 607 -18.32 4.64 -26.74
CA SER A 607 -19.63 4.84 -26.11
C SER A 607 -20.04 6.31 -26.13
N ASP A 608 -21.34 6.56 -26.33
CA ASP A 608 -21.95 7.88 -26.16
C ASP A 608 -22.41 8.12 -24.70
N GLU A 609 -22.56 7.05 -23.93
CA GLU A 609 -23.15 7.07 -22.59
C GLU A 609 -22.10 7.18 -21.47
N ASP A 610 -20.83 6.86 -21.73
CA ASP A 610 -19.77 6.78 -20.72
C ASP A 610 -19.12 8.16 -20.44
N THR A 611 -17.86 8.41 -20.77
CA THR A 611 -17.17 9.71 -20.60
C THR A 611 -16.73 10.27 -21.96
N PRO A 612 -16.35 11.55 -22.04
CA PRO A 612 -15.80 12.13 -23.26
C PRO A 612 -14.62 11.34 -23.85
N GLN A 613 -13.86 10.60 -23.03
CA GLN A 613 -12.71 9.82 -23.49
C GLN A 613 -13.06 8.50 -24.19
N GLU A 614 -14.33 8.08 -24.14
CA GLU A 614 -14.85 6.96 -24.92
C GLU A 614 -15.56 7.42 -26.21
N GLN A 615 -15.53 8.74 -26.50
CA GLN A 615 -16.09 9.35 -27.71
C GLN A 615 -15.00 9.87 -28.67
N PRO A 616 -15.28 9.93 -29.99
CA PRO A 616 -16.51 9.47 -30.61
C PRO A 616 -16.54 7.95 -30.79
N ARG A 617 -17.74 7.37 -30.86
CA ARG A 617 -17.91 5.98 -31.32
C ARG A 617 -17.42 5.84 -32.75
N HIS A 618 -16.72 4.77 -33.08
CA HIS A 618 -16.16 4.61 -34.41
C HIS A 618 -16.07 3.12 -34.79
N ARG A 619 -16.09 2.85 -36.10
CA ARG A 619 -16.00 1.48 -36.61
C ARG A 619 -14.57 0.99 -36.51
N ILE A 620 -14.40 -0.22 -35.98
CA ILE A 620 -13.12 -0.92 -35.94
C ILE A 620 -13.27 -2.30 -36.58
N LYS A 621 -12.22 -2.70 -37.31
CA LYS A 621 -12.10 -4.01 -37.93
C LYS A 621 -10.98 -4.80 -37.25
N ILE A 622 -11.28 -6.04 -36.89
CA ILE A 622 -10.33 -7.06 -36.45
C ILE A 622 -10.01 -7.93 -37.67
N ASP A 623 -8.85 -7.74 -38.28
CA ASP A 623 -8.53 -8.33 -39.59
C ASP A 623 -8.30 -9.84 -39.57
N LYS A 624 -7.71 -10.36 -38.50
CA LYS A 624 -7.34 -11.78 -38.37
C LYS A 624 -7.93 -12.36 -37.10
N ALA A 625 -8.37 -13.61 -37.18
CA ALA A 625 -8.70 -14.38 -35.98
C ALA A 625 -7.43 -14.57 -35.13
N PHE A 626 -7.59 -14.59 -33.81
CA PHE A 626 -6.50 -14.73 -32.86
C PHE A 626 -6.92 -15.63 -31.70
N TRP A 627 -5.97 -15.96 -30.83
CA TRP A 627 -6.24 -16.69 -29.59
C TRP A 627 -6.04 -15.74 -28.42
N ILE A 628 -6.91 -15.78 -27.41
CA ILE A 628 -6.74 -15.03 -26.15
C ILE A 628 -6.82 -15.98 -24.96
N SER A 629 -6.12 -15.70 -23.86
CA SER A 629 -6.23 -16.49 -22.64
C SER A 629 -7.69 -16.51 -22.16
N GLU A 630 -8.15 -17.68 -21.71
CA GLU A 630 -9.55 -17.90 -21.27
C GLU A 630 -9.95 -17.00 -20.08
N ASN A 631 -8.97 -16.70 -19.22
CA ASN A 631 -9.06 -15.89 -18.02
C ASN A 631 -7.81 -14.98 -17.89
N GLU A 632 -7.77 -14.11 -16.89
CA GLU A 632 -6.58 -13.32 -16.54
C GLU A 632 -5.40 -14.23 -16.19
N ILE A 633 -4.18 -13.75 -16.39
CA ILE A 633 -2.99 -14.47 -15.93
C ILE A 633 -2.96 -14.47 -14.39
N ASN A 634 -2.92 -15.66 -13.81
CA ASN A 634 -2.90 -15.85 -12.36
C ASN A 634 -1.49 -15.80 -11.76
N ASN A 635 -1.44 -15.66 -10.43
CA ASN A 635 -0.21 -15.61 -9.65
C ASN A 635 0.66 -16.85 -9.87
N LYS A 636 0.09 -18.05 -10.01
CA LYS A 636 0.88 -19.28 -10.26
C LYS A 636 1.74 -19.16 -11.51
N LEU A 637 1.14 -18.72 -12.62
CA LEU A 637 1.86 -18.51 -13.88
C LEU A 637 2.85 -17.35 -13.75
N PHE A 638 2.44 -16.25 -13.13
CA PHE A 638 3.27 -15.06 -13.02
C PHE A 638 4.49 -15.27 -12.11
N PHE A 639 4.36 -15.96 -10.97
CA PHE A 639 5.47 -16.32 -10.10
C PHE A 639 6.46 -17.28 -10.75
N ALA A 640 5.99 -18.14 -11.66
CA ALA A 640 6.89 -19.00 -12.44
C ALA A 640 7.75 -18.20 -13.42
N PHE A 641 7.24 -17.08 -13.92
CA PHE A 641 7.98 -16.11 -14.73
C PHE A 641 8.89 -15.21 -13.87
N ASN A 642 8.34 -14.60 -12.83
CA ASN A 642 9.02 -13.69 -11.91
C ASN A 642 8.83 -14.14 -10.45
N PRO A 643 9.74 -14.98 -9.91
CA PRO A 643 9.66 -15.46 -8.53
C PRO A 643 9.82 -14.40 -7.45
N LYS A 644 10.22 -13.17 -7.83
CA LYS A 644 10.36 -12.02 -6.92
C LYS A 644 9.12 -11.14 -6.90
N HIS A 645 8.13 -11.41 -7.75
CA HIS A 645 6.87 -10.68 -7.74
C HIS A 645 6.12 -10.91 -6.43
N ASN A 646 5.39 -9.89 -6.00
CA ASN A 646 4.61 -9.92 -4.77
C ASN A 646 3.34 -9.08 -4.99
N ALA A 647 2.22 -9.74 -5.28
CA ALA A 647 0.90 -9.11 -5.32
C ALA A 647 0.47 -8.60 -3.94
N SER A 648 1.13 -9.04 -2.86
CA SER A 648 1.08 -8.53 -1.50
C SER A 648 -0.32 -8.60 -0.88
N ILE A 649 -0.80 -7.49 -0.31
CA ILE A 649 -2.05 -7.37 0.44
C ILE A 649 -2.90 -6.21 -0.06
N PHE A 650 -4.20 -6.28 0.15
CA PHE A 650 -5.10 -5.13 0.16
C PHE A 650 -5.29 -4.63 1.60
N ASP A 651 -5.29 -3.31 1.77
CA ASP A 651 -5.36 -2.70 3.09
C ASP A 651 -6.67 -3.02 3.83
N GLN A 652 -6.56 -3.17 5.14
CA GLN A 652 -7.70 -3.17 6.06
C GLN A 652 -8.02 -1.73 6.49
N GLN A 653 -9.28 -1.46 6.83
CA GLN A 653 -9.68 -0.21 7.49
C GLN A 653 -9.62 -0.36 9.01
N TRP A 654 -9.80 0.74 9.74
CA TRP A 654 -9.70 0.80 11.20
C TRP A 654 -8.25 0.68 11.71
N LYS A 655 -8.09 0.68 13.03
CA LYS A 655 -6.83 0.41 13.73
C LYS A 655 -6.85 -1.00 14.36
N ASP A 656 -5.84 -1.32 15.15
CA ASP A 656 -5.65 -2.57 15.88
C ASP A 656 -5.46 -3.81 14.98
N HIS A 657 -4.81 -3.64 13.82
CA HIS A 657 -4.60 -4.74 12.85
C HIS A 657 -3.65 -5.80 13.41
N VAL A 658 -4.06 -7.08 13.38
CA VAL A 658 -3.21 -8.21 13.80
C VAL A 658 -2.33 -8.77 12.69
N ARG A 659 -2.72 -8.55 11.44
CA ARG A 659 -2.09 -9.04 10.20
C ARG A 659 -1.85 -7.88 9.23
N LEU A 660 -1.06 -8.12 8.19
CA LEU A 660 -0.65 -7.13 7.19
C LEU A 660 -1.80 -6.43 6.45
N GLY A 661 -2.89 -7.15 6.22
CA GLY A 661 -3.97 -6.77 5.33
C GLY A 661 -4.71 -8.03 4.86
N TYR A 662 -5.47 -7.92 3.78
CA TYR A 662 -6.10 -9.04 3.09
C TYR A 662 -5.16 -9.55 1.99
N TYR A 663 -4.71 -10.80 2.10
CA TYR A 663 -3.73 -11.36 1.16
C TYR A 663 -4.27 -11.55 -0.26
N ALA A 664 -3.41 -11.25 -1.25
CA ALA A 664 -3.70 -11.33 -2.69
C ALA A 664 -2.66 -12.15 -3.47
N ASN A 665 -1.88 -13.00 -2.77
CA ASN A 665 -0.73 -13.75 -3.30
C ASN A 665 -1.06 -15.23 -3.59
N TYR A 666 -2.34 -15.59 -3.70
CA TYR A 666 -2.74 -16.98 -3.89
C TYR A 666 -2.68 -17.36 -5.36
N ASP A 667 -2.24 -18.60 -5.62
CA ASP A 667 -1.85 -19.11 -6.93
C ASP A 667 -2.96 -18.95 -8.01
N GLU A 668 -4.21 -19.11 -7.60
CA GLU A 668 -5.41 -19.05 -8.43
C GLU A 668 -5.96 -17.63 -8.67
N GLN A 669 -5.56 -16.66 -7.85
CA GLN A 669 -5.96 -15.25 -8.02
C GLN A 669 -5.23 -14.64 -9.21
N PRO A 670 -5.85 -13.67 -9.92
CA PRO A 670 -5.16 -12.92 -10.96
C PRO A 670 -3.93 -12.24 -10.38
N ALA A 671 -2.84 -12.24 -11.15
CA ALA A 671 -1.69 -11.43 -10.79
C ALA A 671 -2.08 -9.95 -10.88
N VAL A 672 -1.65 -9.14 -9.90
CA VAL A 672 -1.84 -7.68 -9.86
C VAL A 672 -0.57 -6.98 -9.38
N ARG A 673 -0.52 -5.64 -9.43
CA ARG A 673 0.68 -4.84 -9.05
C ARG A 673 1.91 -5.11 -9.93
N MET A 674 1.70 -5.53 -11.18
CA MET A 674 2.75 -5.51 -12.19
C MET A 674 2.62 -4.29 -13.09
N SER A 675 3.76 -3.86 -13.61
CA SER A 675 3.81 -2.85 -14.64
C SER A 675 3.35 -3.42 -15.99
N TRP A 676 3.02 -2.53 -16.93
CA TRP A 676 2.77 -2.92 -18.32
C TRP A 676 4.00 -3.59 -18.94
N GLN A 677 5.20 -3.13 -18.56
CA GLN A 677 6.46 -3.73 -19.02
C GLN A 677 6.60 -5.16 -18.53
N ASP A 678 6.32 -5.43 -17.25
CA ASP A 678 6.36 -6.80 -16.71
C ASP A 678 5.36 -7.73 -17.42
N ALA A 679 4.17 -7.22 -17.75
CA ALA A 679 3.14 -7.97 -18.48
C ALA A 679 3.59 -8.27 -19.93
N THR A 680 4.28 -7.32 -20.57
CA THR A 680 4.89 -7.50 -21.90
C THR A 680 6.04 -8.50 -21.85
N ASP A 681 6.88 -8.45 -20.82
CA ASP A 681 7.99 -9.39 -20.61
C ASP A 681 7.48 -10.81 -20.33
N PHE A 682 6.34 -10.93 -19.64
CA PHE A 682 5.64 -12.22 -19.49
C PHE A 682 5.20 -12.77 -20.85
N CYS A 683 4.61 -11.94 -21.71
CA CYS A 683 4.23 -12.33 -23.08
C CYS A 683 5.45 -12.78 -23.90
N ALA A 684 6.58 -12.07 -23.80
CA ALA A 684 7.84 -12.47 -24.43
C ALA A 684 8.36 -13.81 -23.88
N TRP A 685 8.21 -14.07 -22.58
CA TRP A 685 8.54 -15.34 -21.96
C TRP A 685 7.65 -16.48 -22.49
N VAL A 686 6.34 -16.28 -22.61
CA VAL A 686 5.42 -17.24 -23.24
C VAL A 686 5.81 -17.49 -24.69
N SER A 687 6.17 -16.44 -25.44
CA SER A 687 6.62 -16.58 -26.83
C SER A 687 7.85 -17.48 -26.94
N LYS A 688 8.85 -17.24 -26.09
CA LYS A 688 10.09 -18.04 -26.04
C LYS A 688 9.82 -19.50 -25.67
N LYS A 689 8.85 -19.75 -24.78
CA LYS A 689 8.49 -21.11 -24.33
C LYS A 689 7.77 -21.92 -25.40
N THR A 690 7.02 -21.27 -26.27
CA THR A 690 6.03 -21.92 -27.12
C THR A 690 6.33 -21.81 -28.62
N GLY A 691 7.25 -20.92 -29.01
CA GLY A 691 7.51 -20.57 -30.41
C GLY A 691 6.37 -19.81 -31.11
N GLN A 692 5.33 -19.41 -30.36
CA GLN A 692 4.19 -18.65 -30.87
C GLN A 692 4.34 -17.17 -30.53
N ASN A 693 3.79 -16.27 -31.35
CA ASN A 693 3.83 -14.84 -31.07
C ASN A 693 2.79 -14.47 -30.00
N ALA A 694 3.21 -14.46 -28.73
CA ALA A 694 2.41 -14.08 -27.59
C ALA A 694 2.65 -12.62 -27.20
N VAL A 695 1.57 -11.85 -27.07
CA VAL A 695 1.55 -10.39 -26.87
C VAL A 695 0.38 -10.00 -25.96
N LEU A 696 0.38 -8.79 -25.41
CA LEU A 696 -0.83 -8.23 -24.80
C LEU A 696 -1.87 -7.93 -25.89
N PRO A 697 -3.19 -8.02 -25.59
CA PRO A 697 -4.22 -7.60 -26.54
C PRO A 697 -4.06 -6.11 -26.88
N THR A 698 -4.37 -5.72 -28.11
CA THR A 698 -4.71 -4.33 -28.40
C THR A 698 -5.99 -3.94 -27.68
N GLU A 699 -6.19 -2.65 -27.46
CA GLU A 699 -7.43 -2.11 -26.90
C GLU A 699 -8.66 -2.54 -27.72
N ALA A 700 -8.55 -2.51 -29.05
CA ALA A 700 -9.58 -2.95 -29.97
C ALA A 700 -9.88 -4.45 -29.84
N GLN A 701 -8.85 -5.30 -29.75
CA GLN A 701 -9.04 -6.74 -29.53
C GLN A 701 -9.72 -6.99 -28.18
N TRP A 702 -9.31 -6.29 -27.13
CA TRP A 702 -9.91 -6.43 -25.81
C TRP A 702 -11.40 -6.07 -25.83
N GLU A 703 -11.78 -4.93 -26.42
CA GLU A 703 -13.19 -4.51 -26.47
C GLU A 703 -14.04 -5.43 -27.35
N TRP A 704 -13.51 -5.93 -28.48
CA TRP A 704 -14.18 -6.93 -29.32
C TRP A 704 -14.47 -8.22 -28.54
N VAL A 705 -13.49 -8.69 -27.77
CA VAL A 705 -13.65 -9.86 -26.90
C VAL A 705 -14.65 -9.57 -25.81
N CYS A 706 -14.55 -8.43 -25.12
CA CYS A 706 -15.42 -8.05 -24.02
C CYS A 706 -16.88 -7.99 -24.46
N ARG A 707 -17.18 -7.24 -25.54
CA ARG A 707 -18.55 -7.06 -26.06
C ARG A 707 -19.21 -8.35 -26.49
N ALA A 708 -18.44 -9.27 -27.06
CA ALA A 708 -18.93 -10.57 -27.56
C ALA A 708 -20.21 -10.50 -28.41
N GLY A 709 -20.32 -9.44 -29.23
CA GLY A 709 -21.49 -9.17 -30.08
C GLY A 709 -22.49 -8.16 -29.54
N SER A 710 -22.43 -7.82 -28.25
CA SER A 710 -23.33 -6.85 -27.60
C SER A 710 -23.03 -5.41 -28.00
N ASP A 711 -24.09 -4.64 -28.30
CA ASP A 711 -24.07 -3.18 -28.45
C ASP A 711 -24.34 -2.43 -27.14
N LYS A 712 -24.57 -3.15 -26.04
CA LYS A 712 -24.85 -2.57 -24.73
C LYS A 712 -23.57 -2.24 -23.97
N ALA A 713 -23.72 -1.62 -22.80
CA ALA A 713 -22.62 -1.26 -21.91
C ALA A 713 -21.88 -2.51 -21.38
N MET A 714 -22.60 -3.61 -21.17
CA MET A 714 -22.05 -4.90 -20.75
C MET A 714 -22.38 -5.97 -21.80
N ALA A 715 -21.56 -7.03 -21.87
CA ALA A 715 -21.84 -8.20 -22.70
C ALA A 715 -23.17 -8.88 -22.33
N PHE A 716 -23.59 -8.75 -21.07
CA PHE A 716 -24.80 -9.33 -20.50
C PHE A 716 -25.97 -8.34 -20.34
N GLY A 717 -25.81 -7.05 -20.71
CA GLY A 717 -26.90 -6.06 -20.59
C GLY A 717 -26.46 -4.61 -20.41
N SER A 718 -27.29 -3.82 -19.73
CA SER A 718 -26.99 -2.42 -19.39
C SER A 718 -26.14 -2.31 -18.12
N LYS A 719 -25.74 -1.09 -17.74
CA LYS A 719 -25.01 -0.83 -16.48
C LYS A 719 -25.86 -1.09 -15.22
N GLU A 720 -27.18 -1.20 -15.37
CA GLU A 720 -28.14 -1.53 -14.31
C GLU A 720 -28.48 -3.04 -14.26
N SER A 721 -27.97 -3.85 -15.18
CA SER A 721 -28.18 -5.29 -15.19
C SER A 721 -27.51 -5.97 -13.98
N ASP A 722 -28.09 -7.07 -13.53
CA ASP A 722 -27.52 -7.89 -12.46
C ASP A 722 -26.25 -8.59 -12.96
N PHE A 723 -25.10 -8.17 -12.45
CA PHE A 723 -23.79 -8.72 -12.80
C PHE A 723 -23.36 -9.88 -11.88
N SER A 724 -24.13 -10.23 -10.85
CA SER A 724 -23.69 -11.16 -9.79
C SER A 724 -23.25 -12.52 -10.32
N ALA A 725 -23.80 -12.95 -11.48
CA ALA A 725 -23.43 -14.20 -12.15
C ALA A 725 -22.26 -14.06 -13.15
N PHE A 726 -21.79 -12.84 -13.42
CA PHE A 726 -20.92 -12.50 -14.55
C PHE A 726 -19.62 -11.78 -14.17
N ALA A 727 -19.57 -11.09 -13.02
CA ALA A 727 -18.42 -10.28 -12.65
C ALA A 727 -18.28 -10.12 -11.13
N ASN A 728 -17.04 -9.94 -10.67
CA ASN A 728 -16.69 -9.47 -9.33
C ASN A 728 -16.50 -7.94 -9.37
N LEU A 729 -17.36 -7.16 -8.71
CA LEU A 729 -17.41 -5.70 -8.77
C LEU A 729 -17.69 -5.08 -7.38
N ALA A 730 -17.57 -3.75 -7.26
CA ALA A 730 -17.84 -3.05 -6.01
C ALA A 730 -19.33 -3.04 -5.66
N ASP A 731 -19.74 -4.07 -4.93
CA ASP A 731 -21.12 -4.40 -4.61
C ASP A 731 -21.38 -4.44 -3.10
N LYS A 732 -22.50 -5.05 -2.66
CA LYS A 732 -22.86 -5.13 -1.24
C LYS A 732 -21.73 -5.70 -0.36
N SER A 733 -20.87 -6.58 -0.89
CA SER A 733 -19.76 -7.19 -0.16
C SER A 733 -18.73 -6.17 0.33
N ILE A 734 -18.58 -5.02 -0.35
CA ILE A 734 -17.68 -3.92 0.06
C ILE A 734 -18.03 -3.38 1.46
N ALA A 735 -19.26 -3.57 1.93
CA ALA A 735 -19.65 -3.27 3.31
C ALA A 735 -18.81 -4.04 4.36
N LYS A 736 -18.16 -5.15 3.98
CA LYS A 736 -17.22 -5.90 4.85
C LYS A 736 -15.99 -5.09 5.27
N PHE A 737 -15.69 -3.96 4.63
CA PHE A 737 -14.70 -2.99 5.13
C PHE A 737 -15.17 -2.21 6.37
N ALA A 738 -16.45 -2.24 6.71
CA ALA A 738 -16.99 -1.63 7.93
C ALA A 738 -16.64 -2.48 9.16
N VAL A 739 -15.40 -2.33 9.62
CA VAL A 739 -14.78 -3.15 10.67
C VAL A 739 -14.50 -2.33 11.94
N SER A 740 -14.40 -3.00 13.10
CA SER A 740 -13.88 -2.37 14.33
C SER A 740 -13.42 -3.36 15.40
N GLY A 741 -12.61 -2.86 16.34
CA GLY A 741 -12.03 -3.61 17.46
C GLY A 741 -10.63 -4.14 17.17
N VAL A 742 -10.05 -4.85 18.15
CA VAL A 742 -8.76 -5.55 17.96
C VAL A 742 -8.94 -6.74 17.04
N ASN A 743 -8.03 -6.91 16.07
CA ASN A 743 -8.24 -7.79 14.92
C ASN A 743 -9.55 -7.42 14.20
N PRO A 744 -9.61 -6.24 13.57
CA PRO A 744 -10.89 -5.68 13.16
C PRO A 744 -11.62 -6.62 12.19
N THR A 745 -12.83 -6.99 12.58
CA THR A 745 -13.76 -7.81 11.80
C THR A 745 -14.99 -7.00 11.41
N PHE A 746 -15.64 -7.42 10.33
CA PHE A 746 -16.88 -6.82 9.84
C PHE A 746 -17.94 -6.75 10.94
N ARG A 747 -18.64 -5.61 11.03
CA ARG A 747 -19.77 -5.43 11.93
C ARG A 747 -20.97 -4.84 11.20
N GLU A 748 -22.06 -5.59 11.16
CA GLU A 748 -23.29 -5.19 10.47
C GLU A 748 -23.86 -3.86 10.99
N ASN A 749 -23.74 -3.57 12.28
CA ASN A 749 -24.22 -2.32 12.88
C ASN A 749 -23.42 -1.06 12.46
N LEU A 750 -22.32 -1.22 11.73
CA LEU A 750 -21.53 -0.12 11.17
C LEU A 750 -21.89 0.19 9.71
N VAL A 751 -22.69 -0.65 9.04
CA VAL A 751 -23.13 -0.41 7.66
C VAL A 751 -23.97 0.87 7.62
N GLY A 752 -23.65 1.75 6.67
CA GLY A 752 -24.24 3.09 6.54
C GLY A 752 -23.62 4.15 7.46
N ASN A 753 -22.69 3.80 8.36
CA ASN A 753 -21.95 4.79 9.14
C ASN A 753 -20.86 5.43 8.25
N PRO A 754 -20.92 6.74 7.95
CA PRO A 754 -20.01 7.36 6.97
C PRO A 754 -18.54 7.44 7.42
N THR A 755 -18.23 7.11 8.68
CA THR A 755 -16.84 7.00 9.18
C THR A 755 -16.25 5.62 8.95
N HIS A 756 -17.07 4.56 8.97
CA HIS A 756 -16.61 3.17 8.87
C HIS A 756 -16.94 2.55 7.52
N ASP A 757 -18.06 2.97 6.94
CA ASP A 757 -18.63 2.49 5.70
C ASP A 757 -18.67 3.61 4.66
N TYR A 758 -17.50 3.93 4.10
CA TYR A 758 -17.36 5.04 3.16
C TYR A 758 -17.03 4.58 1.73
N ILE A 759 -16.56 3.35 1.49
CA ILE A 759 -16.10 2.94 0.16
C ILE A 759 -17.31 2.92 -0.82
N PRO A 760 -17.25 3.59 -1.98
CA PRO A 760 -18.33 3.58 -2.96
C PRO A 760 -18.64 2.17 -3.48
N ARG A 761 -19.92 1.80 -3.48
CA ARG A 761 -20.43 0.52 -4.00
C ARG A 761 -21.86 0.65 -4.50
N ILE A 762 -22.41 -0.43 -5.00
CA ILE A 762 -23.84 -0.60 -5.24
C ILE A 762 -24.43 -1.68 -4.33
N ASP A 763 -25.47 -1.35 -3.57
CA ASP A 763 -26.04 -2.27 -2.55
C ASP A 763 -27.04 -3.28 -3.10
N LYS A 764 -27.40 -3.17 -4.38
CA LYS A 764 -28.50 -3.95 -5.00
C LYS A 764 -28.12 -5.41 -5.28
N TYR A 765 -26.84 -5.66 -5.55
CA TYR A 765 -26.32 -6.92 -6.08
C TYR A 765 -25.24 -7.48 -5.15
N ASP A 766 -24.99 -8.79 -5.24
CA ASP A 766 -24.07 -9.53 -4.38
C ASP A 766 -23.46 -10.72 -5.14
N ASP A 767 -22.25 -10.51 -5.67
CA ASP A 767 -21.39 -11.45 -6.40
C ASP A 767 -20.65 -12.43 -5.48
N LYS A 768 -20.85 -12.32 -4.16
CA LYS A 768 -20.32 -13.17 -3.10
C LYS A 768 -18.81 -13.07 -2.86
N GLN A 769 -18.11 -12.11 -3.46
CA GLN A 769 -16.66 -11.94 -3.31
C GLN A 769 -16.33 -10.55 -2.78
N PHE A 770 -15.64 -10.50 -1.64
CA PHE A 770 -15.29 -9.23 -1.01
C PHE A 770 -14.16 -8.48 -1.72
N LEU A 771 -13.12 -9.20 -2.14
CA LEU A 771 -11.99 -8.65 -2.89
C LEU A 771 -11.72 -9.53 -4.10
N VAL A 772 -10.51 -9.43 -4.65
CA VAL A 772 -10.05 -10.30 -5.72
C VAL A 772 -10.24 -11.77 -5.39
N THR A 773 -10.79 -12.53 -6.33
CA THR A 773 -11.05 -13.96 -6.19
C THR A 773 -10.23 -14.77 -7.19
N GLY A 774 -10.34 -16.09 -7.15
CA GLY A 774 -9.74 -16.95 -8.17
C GLY A 774 -10.20 -16.54 -9.57
N THR A 775 -9.41 -16.80 -10.60
CA THR A 775 -9.89 -16.61 -11.97
C THR A 775 -11.03 -17.58 -12.31
N LYS A 776 -11.91 -17.23 -13.26
CA LYS A 776 -12.95 -18.13 -13.82
C LYS A 776 -14.03 -18.56 -12.82
N GLN A 777 -14.45 -17.68 -11.91
CA GLN A 777 -15.53 -17.98 -10.93
C GLN A 777 -16.93 -17.64 -11.45
N TYR A 778 -17.02 -16.80 -12.48
CA TYR A 778 -18.29 -16.29 -13.02
C TYR A 778 -18.61 -16.91 -14.38
N GLN A 779 -19.77 -16.58 -14.95
CA GLN A 779 -20.13 -17.02 -16.30
C GLN A 779 -19.27 -16.33 -17.37
N PRO A 780 -18.84 -17.06 -18.40
CA PRO A 780 -18.11 -16.46 -19.51
C PRO A 780 -19.06 -15.68 -20.44
N ASN A 781 -18.49 -14.77 -21.23
CA ASN A 781 -19.23 -14.14 -22.32
C ASN A 781 -19.52 -15.12 -23.49
N ALA A 782 -20.16 -14.64 -24.55
CA ALA A 782 -20.56 -15.48 -25.68
C ALA A 782 -19.39 -16.14 -26.44
N TRP A 783 -18.16 -15.65 -26.29
CA TRP A 783 -16.95 -16.28 -26.82
C TRP A 783 -16.37 -17.38 -25.92
N GLY A 784 -16.86 -17.52 -24.68
CA GLY A 784 -16.27 -18.44 -23.70
C GLY A 784 -15.07 -17.87 -22.95
N VAL A 785 -14.92 -16.53 -22.91
CA VAL A 785 -13.88 -15.83 -22.14
C VAL A 785 -14.49 -15.29 -20.84
N TYR A 786 -13.78 -15.45 -19.74
CA TYR A 786 -14.25 -15.15 -18.38
C TYR A 786 -13.76 -13.78 -17.89
N ASP A 787 -14.41 -13.22 -16.87
CA ASP A 787 -13.91 -12.09 -16.08
C ASP A 787 -13.66 -10.78 -16.87
N MET A 788 -14.21 -10.63 -18.08
CA MET A 788 -14.01 -9.43 -18.93
C MET A 788 -14.62 -8.14 -18.38
N HIS A 789 -15.43 -8.24 -17.32
CA HIS A 789 -16.20 -7.15 -16.73
C HIS A 789 -15.93 -6.98 -15.22
N GLY A 790 -14.92 -7.64 -14.64
CA GLY A 790 -14.70 -7.58 -13.19
C GLY A 790 -13.46 -8.34 -12.74
N ASN A 791 -13.35 -8.53 -11.42
CA ASN A 791 -12.20 -9.09 -10.72
C ASN A 791 -10.99 -8.16 -10.75
N VAL A 792 -10.35 -7.97 -11.91
CA VAL A 792 -9.27 -6.99 -12.11
C VAL A 792 -9.41 -6.30 -13.48
N ALA A 793 -9.03 -5.02 -13.53
CA ALA A 793 -8.85 -4.35 -14.83
C ALA A 793 -7.58 -4.89 -15.52
N GLU A 794 -7.41 -4.64 -16.82
CA GLU A 794 -6.39 -5.34 -17.61
C GLU A 794 -5.57 -4.40 -18.49
N TRP A 795 -4.25 -4.58 -18.46
CA TRP A 795 -3.34 -3.95 -19.40
C TRP A 795 -3.61 -4.40 -20.85
N THR A 796 -3.55 -3.44 -21.77
CA THR A 796 -3.50 -3.68 -23.22
C THR A 796 -2.19 -3.11 -23.76
N ARG A 797 -1.74 -3.53 -24.96
CA ARG A 797 -0.53 -2.95 -25.59
C ARG A 797 -0.73 -1.55 -26.15
N SER A 798 -1.96 -1.05 -26.18
CA SER A 798 -2.28 0.20 -26.87
C SER A 798 -1.98 1.45 -26.03
N ASP A 799 -1.59 2.51 -26.71
CA ASP A 799 -1.37 3.85 -26.16
C ASP A 799 -2.70 4.52 -25.79
N TYR A 800 -2.71 5.21 -24.66
CA TYR A 800 -3.85 5.97 -24.17
C TYR A 800 -3.96 7.30 -24.92
N VAL A 801 -4.54 7.23 -26.12
CA VAL A 801 -4.78 8.38 -27.00
C VAL A 801 -6.29 8.65 -27.18
N SER A 802 -6.63 9.88 -27.56
CA SER A 802 -8.00 10.28 -27.87
C SER A 802 -8.56 9.46 -29.04
N TYR A 803 -9.87 9.22 -28.99
CA TYR A 803 -10.57 8.62 -30.12
C TYR A 803 -10.77 9.62 -31.27
N PRO A 804 -10.95 9.13 -32.51
CA PRO A 804 -11.09 7.72 -32.90
C PRO A 804 -9.79 6.91 -32.81
N TYR A 805 -9.89 5.66 -32.35
CA TYR A 805 -8.76 4.73 -32.22
C TYR A 805 -8.19 4.39 -33.60
N SER A 806 -6.86 4.29 -33.70
CA SER A 806 -6.17 3.90 -34.93
C SER A 806 -5.01 2.98 -34.58
N ALA A 807 -5.18 1.66 -34.78
CA ALA A 807 -4.20 0.63 -34.38
C ALA A 807 -2.74 0.99 -34.77
N GLY A 808 -2.49 1.41 -36.02
CA GLY A 808 -1.15 1.76 -36.49
C GLY A 808 -0.51 3.00 -35.85
N LYS A 809 -1.26 3.78 -35.07
CA LYS A 809 -0.79 4.97 -34.33
C LYS A 809 -0.90 4.81 -32.81
N SER A 810 -1.54 3.75 -32.35
CA SER A 810 -1.98 3.57 -30.96
C SER A 810 -1.41 2.31 -30.34
N ASP A 811 -0.38 1.69 -30.91
CA ASP A 811 0.29 0.48 -30.41
C ASP A 811 1.81 0.70 -30.31
N SER A 812 2.27 1.91 -30.00
CA SER A 812 3.70 2.15 -29.81
C SER A 812 4.22 1.35 -28.62
N LEU A 813 5.47 0.88 -28.71
CA LEU A 813 6.17 0.28 -27.56
C LEU A 813 6.95 1.33 -26.76
N ASN A 814 6.58 2.61 -26.89
CA ASN A 814 7.27 3.68 -26.18
C ASN A 814 6.96 3.62 -24.68
N ALA A 815 8.02 3.61 -23.86
CA ALA A 815 7.95 3.53 -22.41
C ALA A 815 7.57 4.85 -21.72
N SER A 816 7.42 5.95 -22.47
CA SER A 816 6.98 7.24 -21.91
C SER A 816 5.47 7.47 -22.08
N ASP A 817 4.84 6.75 -23.00
CA ASP A 817 3.43 6.94 -23.33
C ASP A 817 2.54 6.12 -22.40
N LYS A 818 1.49 6.76 -21.87
CA LYS A 818 0.49 6.07 -21.04
C LYS A 818 -0.12 4.93 -21.85
N LYS A 819 -0.31 3.77 -21.22
CA LYS A 819 -0.94 2.59 -21.82
C LYS A 819 -2.36 2.44 -21.33
N VAL A 820 -3.21 1.90 -22.20
CA VAL A 820 -4.62 1.69 -21.90
C VAL A 820 -4.79 0.50 -20.98
N VAL A 821 -5.59 0.72 -19.93
CA VAL A 821 -6.20 -0.32 -19.11
C VAL A 821 -7.70 -0.38 -19.39
N ARG A 822 -8.23 -1.61 -19.52
CA ARG A 822 -9.65 -1.90 -19.80
C ARG A 822 -10.30 -2.77 -18.73
N GLY A 823 -11.63 -2.81 -18.73
CA GLY A 823 -12.41 -3.58 -17.76
C GLY A 823 -12.55 -2.88 -16.42
N GLY A 824 -13.05 -3.62 -15.42
CA GLY A 824 -13.21 -3.14 -14.05
C GLY A 824 -12.71 -4.18 -13.06
N SER A 825 -12.58 -3.79 -11.80
CA SER A 825 -12.12 -4.66 -10.72
C SER A 825 -13.19 -4.87 -9.65
N PHE A 826 -12.90 -5.75 -8.68
CA PHE A 826 -13.67 -5.91 -7.44
C PHE A 826 -13.93 -4.58 -6.70
N PHE A 827 -13.12 -3.55 -6.96
CA PHE A 827 -13.22 -2.23 -6.33
C PHE A 827 -13.91 -1.17 -7.21
N ASP A 828 -14.35 -1.54 -8.41
CA ASP A 828 -15.01 -0.65 -9.36
C ASP A 828 -16.52 -0.89 -9.42
N ARG A 829 -17.30 0.18 -9.43
CA ARG A 829 -18.77 0.11 -9.63
C ARG A 829 -19.09 -0.19 -11.10
N PRO A 830 -20.26 -0.76 -11.45
CA PRO A 830 -20.55 -1.24 -12.81
C PRO A 830 -20.30 -0.23 -13.95
N TYR A 831 -20.56 1.06 -13.76
CA TYR A 831 -20.31 2.06 -14.82
C TYR A 831 -18.82 2.22 -15.17
N ARG A 832 -17.90 1.72 -14.34
CA ARG A 832 -16.44 1.69 -14.58
C ARG A 832 -15.96 0.34 -15.13
N ALA A 833 -16.88 -0.60 -15.35
CA ALA A 833 -16.61 -1.93 -15.84
C ALA A 833 -17.32 -2.20 -17.19
N THR A 834 -17.80 -1.15 -17.86
CA THR A 834 -18.42 -1.28 -19.19
C THR A 834 -17.39 -1.73 -20.21
N SER A 835 -17.84 -2.33 -21.31
CA SER A 835 -16.95 -2.79 -22.39
C SER A 835 -16.10 -1.67 -22.98
N SER A 836 -16.51 -0.41 -22.86
CA SER A 836 -15.81 0.74 -23.44
C SER A 836 -14.94 1.50 -22.44
N TYR A 837 -15.15 1.31 -21.13
CA TYR A 837 -14.45 2.07 -20.09
C TYR A 837 -12.93 1.87 -20.18
N ARG A 838 -12.20 2.99 -20.15
CA ARG A 838 -10.74 2.99 -20.31
C ARG A 838 -10.05 3.93 -19.32
N LEU A 839 -8.86 3.52 -18.88
CA LEU A 839 -7.94 4.32 -18.06
C LEU A 839 -6.56 4.35 -18.70
N GLY A 840 -5.75 5.35 -18.36
CA GLY A 840 -4.39 5.53 -18.88
C GLY A 840 -3.38 5.65 -17.76
N TYR A 841 -2.40 4.75 -17.74
CA TYR A 841 -1.32 4.73 -16.74
C TYR A 841 0.05 4.66 -17.41
N VAL A 842 1.08 5.18 -16.73
CA VAL A 842 2.46 5.08 -17.24
C VAL A 842 2.93 3.62 -17.20
N PRO A 843 3.73 3.15 -18.17
CA PRO A 843 3.93 1.72 -18.41
C PRO A 843 4.81 1.02 -17.35
N TRP A 844 5.54 1.77 -16.54
CA TRP A 844 6.36 1.25 -15.43
C TRP A 844 5.61 1.25 -14.08
N GLN A 845 4.41 1.83 -14.00
CA GLN A 845 3.61 1.84 -12.78
C GLN A 845 2.95 0.47 -12.55
N GLY A 846 3.10 -0.11 -11.35
CA GLY A 846 2.28 -1.23 -10.90
C GLY A 846 1.00 -0.72 -10.23
N ILE A 847 -0.17 -1.25 -10.63
CA ILE A 847 -1.47 -0.83 -10.09
C ILE A 847 -2.11 -1.98 -9.31
N TYR A 848 -2.65 -1.66 -8.13
CA TYR A 848 -3.17 -2.63 -7.16
C TYR A 848 -4.26 -3.57 -7.69
N ASN A 849 -5.06 -3.11 -8.66
CA ASN A 849 -6.21 -3.83 -9.20
C ASN A 849 -6.14 -4.02 -10.72
N VAL A 850 -4.93 -3.97 -11.30
CA VAL A 850 -4.70 -4.21 -12.73
C VAL A 850 -3.89 -5.48 -12.92
N GLY A 851 -4.46 -6.43 -13.65
CA GLY A 851 -3.80 -7.62 -14.19
C GLY A 851 -3.66 -7.53 -15.71
N PHE A 852 -3.68 -8.68 -16.39
CA PHE A 852 -3.59 -8.74 -17.85
C PHE A 852 -3.99 -10.10 -18.42
N ARG A 853 -4.12 -10.15 -19.75
CA ARG A 853 -4.33 -11.36 -20.56
C ARG A 853 -3.31 -11.44 -21.68
N VAL A 854 -3.17 -12.63 -22.25
CA VAL A 854 -2.25 -12.91 -23.36
C VAL A 854 -3.05 -13.21 -24.62
N VAL A 855 -2.63 -12.62 -25.74
CA VAL A 855 -3.06 -12.97 -27.09
C VAL A 855 -1.94 -13.73 -27.79
N ILE A 856 -2.29 -14.79 -28.52
CA ILE A 856 -1.41 -15.42 -29.52
C ILE A 856 -1.94 -15.06 -30.90
N GLU A 857 -1.14 -14.32 -31.65
CA GLU A 857 -1.43 -13.94 -33.04
C GLU A 857 -1.17 -15.12 -33.99
N ALA A 858 -1.90 -15.17 -35.10
CA ALA A 858 -1.65 -16.16 -36.14
C ALA A 858 -0.27 -15.89 -36.77
N GLN A 859 0.59 -16.92 -36.89
CA GLN A 859 1.85 -16.80 -37.60
C GLN A 859 1.58 -16.38 -39.05
N GLU A 860 2.29 -15.36 -39.53
CA GLU A 860 2.31 -15.06 -40.95
C GLU A 860 2.91 -16.27 -41.67
N GLY A 861 2.10 -16.92 -42.50
CA GLY A 861 2.58 -18.01 -43.32
C GLY A 861 3.75 -17.49 -44.16
N SER A 862 4.91 -18.09 -43.98
CA SER A 862 6.03 -18.00 -44.91
C SER A 862 5.58 -18.55 -46.28
N GLN A 863 4.95 -17.70 -47.08
CA GLN A 863 4.97 -17.84 -48.53
C GLN A 863 6.38 -17.48 -49.01
N MET A 864 7.33 -18.38 -48.78
CA MET A 864 8.57 -18.42 -49.57
C MET A 864 8.52 -19.67 -50.45
N ALA A 865 8.26 -19.40 -51.73
CA ALA A 865 8.73 -20.12 -52.90
C ALA A 865 8.64 -21.66 -52.90
N GLN A 866 7.45 -22.19 -53.16
CA GLN A 866 7.32 -23.32 -54.10
C GLN A 866 6.99 -22.73 -55.47
N ASN A 867 8.01 -22.33 -56.23
CA ASN A 867 8.00 -22.24 -57.70
C ASN A 867 9.36 -21.73 -58.22
N ALA A 868 10.27 -22.66 -58.52
CA ALA A 868 11.36 -22.65 -59.52
C ALA A 868 12.44 -23.66 -59.04
N GLY A 869 12.88 -24.71 -59.75
CA GLY A 869 12.63 -25.29 -61.07
C GLY A 869 12.87 -26.82 -60.97
N LYS A 870 12.33 -27.67 -61.84
CA LYS A 870 12.95 -28.09 -63.12
C LYS A 870 14.36 -27.58 -63.40
#